data_AF-A0A972L7J8-F1
#
_entry.id   AF-A0A972L7J8-F1
#
_cell.length_a   1.000
_cell.length_b   1.000
_cell.length_c   1.000
_cell.angle_alpha   90.00
_cell.angle_beta   90.00
_cell.angle_gamma   90.00
#
_symmetry.space_group_name_H-M   'P 1'
#
loop_
_entity.id
_entity.type
_entity.pdbx_description
1 polymer ?
#
loop_
_entity_poly.entity_id
_entity_poly.type
_entity_poly.pdbx_seq_one_letter_code
_entity_poly.pdbx_strand_id
1 'polypeptide(L)'
;MKKIEILIAVISALFVFAGSATADQRTFPAGSLIIPMNSSYQGATDHGIFEAYGLMYALLDHKDTAGDPDPIPVFWCINPDKTSITDTDFSISTDTGVDPASEYDHAGSTNPINTGIYTNTDGALQIDYFGGPFVIDAAYADAAKTIIDNWKNVNIHVANAPFTADIGRVLDGVPPKIALLNDTESHTNGNAVTILAGYLEIAGIGSGVYDVVTPDEVGGIATTVDGVSVPAGNGILEEKDADGKYVYDLLWAPHWTAYKDYGANAKKIISKIGDFLDRGGALFAECASIMNFEYHPNDAGSYNVGPWLTTNDISHNGGTNNAADIIVADPTIPFTQTGDFAFGPEGGHLHNWEPYNTSNSGYFDASDFSYGVPVAPPDSDYNATVQRLIYDTTGWDYYVAGYKDGDDSKGFISYLGGHTYVDCTGGGPGGPKGGPGGGAVQNAHEFKFEFKDKVDDPHASFTIHVDYNDGGTSESTEITFSKGDDFATGDPLEIDLSSMKIKDKTIEKVFFNNKGTNTITLTHFKITFTKGGKLKKVEDKVGKDTTNLLDSHDGIPSVTSFDTNDVLAASSGAGTGGGTPLSSCTYKNVAGIRYVLNTVLDLQAYVNYKEFMKSSPVMDLADLDGNGEYNDLIAYYGSFDYPGYTGHLRALKVKDDGSFTELWDAANKIPSNRTLYTAIDDSDGDSRVDDRINLEASATFLALNDSATGQTINEILNVTPSDGTDTDEISLLNNVISKDLGGIIHSSPAVVGPSPFVDPDRPIVIYAGSADGMLHAFTGSTGAERWAFLPHNLLGKLYGASLLQDTDMPTAVVDASPTVADMMVDRIGSTFDGNKQRRTILLSAEGSGNHYVFAMDISDPDDPQPWWEATATNMGYAYRTSMGHIKVCDVNDNCEVKAAAFVSTNYQAGTGIQVYAFDLETGDEFWSFGQSYGSTSNEIPDAPVLVDKDGDGVIDSVLAADMEGRLWQLDAATGKSLYGTTESPQPVYQVNVGGTTTGYPIGSSPAVYVCDGGHVLVFFGTGGADFASDSNSGHIIGIDITNGAVTSGGTGELFNYTLDVGEKLYASPIVTKNAVIFGTAFGDRETTDPNSDISDSQSGKIHIVKPVSGDICYASGCGGNGQSDYNDSSHEVVSDVSAKVTGSYAEGNQVILGTMDGKIIRFGKDKEDGNNLAPSERVNIEFWRDF
;
A
#
# COMPACT_ATOMS: atom_id res chain seq x y z
N MET A 1 -36.20 8.89 27.28
CA MET A 1 -35.74 10.30 27.14
C MET A 1 -34.84 10.78 28.29
N LYS A 2 -33.91 9.97 28.80
CA LYS A 2 -32.74 10.43 29.60
C LYS A 2 -31.61 9.37 29.70
N LYS A 3 -31.57 8.45 28.72
CA LYS A 3 -30.59 7.34 28.63
C LYS A 3 -30.01 7.20 27.21
N ILE A 4 -30.24 8.19 26.34
CA ILE A 4 -29.80 8.20 24.93
C ILE A 4 -28.57 9.12 24.73
N GLU A 5 -28.18 9.91 25.74
CA GLU A 5 -27.08 10.90 25.61
C GLU A 5 -25.72 10.40 26.14
N ILE A 6 -25.60 9.17 26.67
CA ILE A 6 -24.33 8.63 27.20
C ILE A 6 -23.69 7.59 26.27
N LEU A 7 -24.41 7.09 25.25
CA LEU A 7 -23.87 6.12 24.29
C LEU A 7 -23.20 6.78 23.07
N ILE A 8 -23.43 8.08 22.85
CA ILE A 8 -22.88 8.82 21.70
C ILE A 8 -21.48 9.40 22.00
N ALA A 9 -21.09 9.55 23.28
CA ALA A 9 -19.81 10.14 23.67
C ALA A 9 -18.66 9.13 23.88
N VAL A 10 -18.91 7.82 23.75
CA VAL A 10 -17.89 6.76 23.94
C VAL A 10 -17.53 6.06 22.62
N ILE A 11 -18.22 6.37 21.52
CA ILE A 11 -17.99 5.79 20.19
C ILE A 11 -16.99 6.62 19.35
N SER A 12 -16.59 7.81 19.80
CA SER A 12 -15.74 8.73 19.02
C SER A 12 -14.25 8.72 19.41
N ALA A 13 -13.75 7.76 20.21
CA ALA A 13 -12.39 7.83 20.76
C ALA A 13 -11.51 6.57 20.56
N LEU A 14 -11.86 5.67 19.64
CA LEU A 14 -11.05 4.46 19.37
C LEU A 14 -11.21 4.00 17.91
N PHE A 15 -10.76 4.83 16.98
CA PHE A 15 -10.43 4.41 15.61
C PHE A 15 -9.15 5.11 15.20
N VAL A 16 -8.02 4.50 15.53
CA VAL A 16 -6.76 4.71 14.81
C VAL A 16 -6.44 3.34 14.23
N PHE A 17 -6.93 3.08 13.03
CA PHE A 17 -6.45 2.01 12.18
C PHE A 17 -5.53 2.67 11.16
N ALA A 18 -4.24 2.36 11.23
CA ALA A 18 -3.34 2.58 10.11
C ALA A 18 -3.68 1.52 9.06
N GLY A 19 -4.48 1.91 8.07
CA GLY A 19 -4.69 1.14 6.85
C GLY A 19 -3.72 1.62 5.77
N SER A 20 -3.17 0.68 5.02
CA SER A 20 -2.47 0.92 3.75
C SER A 20 -3.46 1.53 2.75
N ALA A 21 -3.33 2.82 2.47
CA ALA A 21 -4.23 3.53 1.56
C ALA A 21 -3.75 3.38 0.11
N THR A 22 -4.62 2.83 -0.74
CA THR A 22 -4.62 3.06 -2.18
C THR A 22 -5.11 4.51 -2.43
N ALA A 23 -4.77 5.12 -3.56
CA ALA A 23 -5.27 6.47 -3.85
C ALA A 23 -6.79 6.45 -4.09
N ASP A 24 -7.55 6.84 -3.07
CA ASP A 24 -9.00 6.82 -3.07
C ASP A 24 -9.55 7.91 -4.02
N GLN A 25 -10.49 7.60 -4.92
CA GLN A 25 -11.10 8.63 -5.77
C GLN A 25 -12.23 9.29 -5.02
N ARG A 26 -12.09 10.59 -4.73
CA ARG A 26 -13.09 11.33 -3.96
C ARG A 26 -13.76 12.41 -4.77
N THR A 27 -15.09 12.46 -4.70
CA THR A 27 -15.88 13.61 -5.18
C THR A 27 -16.01 14.66 -4.08
N PHE A 28 -15.52 15.86 -4.36
CA PHE A 28 -15.64 17.03 -3.51
C PHE A 28 -16.85 17.88 -3.90
N PRO A 29 -17.69 18.31 -2.95
CA PRO A 29 -18.82 19.20 -3.22
C PRO A 29 -18.35 20.61 -3.59
N ALA A 30 -19.23 21.36 -4.29
CA ALA A 30 -19.03 22.79 -4.50
C ALA A 30 -18.90 23.53 -3.14
N GLY A 31 -18.03 24.52 -3.07
CA GLY A 31 -17.66 25.22 -1.84
C GLY A 31 -16.40 24.67 -1.15
N SER A 32 -15.86 23.53 -1.63
CA SER A 32 -14.57 23.00 -1.18
C SER A 32 -13.44 23.99 -1.50
N LEU A 33 -12.44 24.07 -0.62
CA LEU A 33 -11.30 24.97 -0.77
C LEU A 33 -10.14 24.20 -1.40
N ILE A 34 -9.43 24.85 -2.32
CA ILE A 34 -8.29 24.29 -3.04
C ILE A 34 -7.11 25.21 -2.82
N ILE A 35 -6.00 24.63 -2.39
CA ILE A 35 -4.71 25.30 -2.26
C ILE A 35 -3.91 24.85 -3.48
N PRO A 36 -3.90 25.65 -4.55
CA PRO A 36 -3.13 25.30 -5.74
C PRO A 36 -1.65 25.22 -5.40
N MET A 37 -0.91 24.34 -6.07
CA MET A 37 0.53 24.11 -5.82
C MET A 37 1.38 24.28 -7.08
N ASN A 38 0.88 25.02 -8.07
CA ASN A 38 1.58 25.37 -9.31
C ASN A 38 1.90 26.87 -9.39
N SER A 39 2.95 27.19 -10.15
CA SER A 39 3.53 28.55 -10.20
C SER A 39 2.57 29.59 -10.79
N SER A 40 1.58 29.15 -11.58
CA SER A 40 0.56 30.02 -12.19
C SER A 40 -0.41 30.62 -11.16
N TYR A 41 -0.59 29.99 -10.00
CA TYR A 41 -1.52 30.44 -8.97
C TYR A 41 -0.81 30.89 -7.68
N GLN A 42 0.22 30.18 -7.19
CA GLN A 42 0.97 30.58 -5.98
C GLN A 42 2.21 31.44 -6.26
N GLY A 43 2.49 31.80 -7.52
CA GLY A 43 3.67 32.59 -7.89
C GLY A 43 5.01 31.86 -7.79
N ALA A 44 6.01 32.33 -8.56
CA ALA A 44 7.28 31.61 -8.77
C ALA A 44 8.41 31.94 -7.78
N THR A 45 8.23 32.92 -6.88
CA THR A 45 9.32 33.49 -6.05
C THR A 45 8.95 33.64 -4.57
N ASP A 46 8.22 32.67 -4.01
CA ASP A 46 7.74 32.61 -2.60
C ASP A 46 6.47 33.42 -2.28
N HIS A 47 5.48 33.38 -3.17
CA HIS A 47 4.17 34.03 -2.95
C HIS A 47 3.14 33.03 -2.40
N GLY A 48 3.49 32.31 -1.33
CA GLY A 48 2.57 31.39 -0.64
C GLY A 48 2.83 29.90 -0.83
N ILE A 49 3.69 29.51 -1.79
CA ILE A 49 3.95 28.08 -2.08
C ILE A 49 4.60 27.33 -0.90
N PHE A 50 5.53 27.97 -0.16
CA PHE A 50 6.15 27.37 1.01
C PHE A 50 5.29 27.57 2.26
N GLU A 51 4.69 28.75 2.43
CA GLU A 51 3.74 29.03 3.51
C GLU A 51 2.53 28.10 3.50
N ALA A 52 2.16 27.53 2.34
CA ALA A 52 1.11 26.51 2.25
C ALA A 52 1.39 25.32 3.16
N TYR A 53 2.66 24.90 3.32
CA TYR A 53 3.04 23.79 4.20
C TYR A 53 2.84 24.16 5.68
N GLY A 54 3.17 25.38 6.10
CA GLY A 54 2.88 25.85 7.46
C GLY A 54 1.38 26.02 7.72
N LEU A 55 0.61 26.45 6.69
CA LEU A 55 -0.85 26.43 6.75
C LEU A 55 -1.37 25.00 6.98
N MET A 56 -0.75 23.97 6.39
CA MET A 56 -1.18 22.58 6.60
C MET A 56 -1.03 22.20 8.07
N TYR A 57 0.15 22.47 8.65
CA TYR A 57 0.38 22.26 10.08
C TYR A 57 -0.61 23.02 10.96
N ALA A 58 -0.96 24.26 10.61
CA ALA A 58 -1.93 25.05 11.38
C ALA A 58 -3.37 24.50 11.28
N LEU A 59 -3.76 23.95 10.13
CA LEU A 59 -5.05 23.28 9.96
C LEU A 59 -5.10 21.98 10.77
N LEU A 60 -4.01 21.22 10.81
CA LEU A 60 -3.90 19.96 11.53
C LEU A 60 -3.74 20.13 13.06
N ASP A 61 -3.13 21.23 13.52
CA ASP A 61 -3.06 21.59 14.96
C ASP A 61 -4.31 22.34 15.44
N HIS A 62 -5.37 22.41 14.62
CA HIS A 62 -6.63 23.03 15.03
C HIS A 62 -7.18 22.37 16.30
N LYS A 63 -7.70 23.20 17.19
CA LYS A 63 -8.33 22.79 18.45
C LYS A 63 -9.73 23.33 18.49
N ASP A 64 -10.64 22.55 19.04
CA ASP A 64 -12.01 22.97 19.23
C ASP A 64 -12.11 24.10 20.27
N THR A 65 -13.33 24.60 20.48
CA THR A 65 -13.57 25.66 21.47
C THR A 65 -13.31 25.25 22.93
N ALA A 66 -13.16 23.96 23.22
CA ALA A 66 -12.79 23.45 24.54
C ALA A 66 -11.26 23.35 24.72
N GLY A 67 -10.50 23.50 23.63
CA GLY A 67 -9.05 23.36 23.60
C GLY A 67 -8.58 21.92 23.37
N ASP A 68 -9.49 21.03 23.00
CA ASP A 68 -9.19 19.64 22.63
C ASP A 68 -8.76 19.59 21.15
N PRO A 69 -7.83 18.69 20.75
CA PRO A 69 -7.44 18.53 19.35
C PRO A 69 -8.65 18.22 18.43
N ASP A 70 -8.80 18.99 17.36
CA ASP A 70 -9.88 18.86 16.35
C ASP A 70 -9.29 19.17 14.96
N PRO A 71 -8.36 18.35 14.45
CA PRO A 71 -7.65 18.59 13.20
C PRO A 71 -8.62 18.78 12.04
N ILE A 72 -8.36 19.78 11.18
CA ILE A 72 -9.12 19.96 9.94
C ILE A 72 -8.52 19.06 8.86
N PRO A 73 -9.26 18.07 8.33
CA PRO A 73 -8.72 17.15 7.33
C PRO A 73 -8.34 17.87 6.03
N VAL A 74 -7.16 17.54 5.52
CA VAL A 74 -6.64 18.03 4.24
C VAL A 74 -6.34 16.85 3.32
N PHE A 75 -6.83 16.93 2.10
CA PHE A 75 -6.65 15.92 1.06
C PHE A 75 -5.55 16.36 0.10
N TRP A 76 -4.46 15.60 0.02
CA TRP A 76 -3.44 15.80 -0.99
C TRP A 76 -3.84 15.04 -2.26
N CYS A 77 -4.22 15.78 -3.30
CA CYS A 77 -4.78 15.19 -4.52
C CYS A 77 -3.71 15.09 -5.60
N ILE A 78 -3.44 13.88 -6.09
CA ILE A 78 -2.43 13.60 -7.13
C ILE A 78 -3.01 12.65 -8.16
N ASN A 79 -2.73 12.88 -9.44
CA ASN A 79 -3.02 11.89 -10.48
C ASN A 79 -1.86 10.88 -10.55
N PRO A 80 -2.12 9.59 -10.27
CA PRO A 80 -1.09 8.54 -10.27
C PRO A 80 -0.55 8.23 -11.67
N ASP A 81 -1.33 8.49 -12.72
CA ASP A 81 -1.03 8.15 -14.11
C ASP A 81 -0.26 9.26 -14.85
N LYS A 82 0.29 10.24 -14.11
CA LYS A 82 1.00 11.37 -14.70
C LYS A 82 2.28 10.96 -15.38
N THR A 83 2.50 11.53 -16.57
CA THR A 83 3.70 11.33 -17.37
C THR A 83 4.56 12.59 -17.48
N SER A 84 4.23 13.66 -16.75
CA SER A 84 4.99 14.89 -16.67
C SER A 84 4.66 15.68 -15.40
N ILE A 85 5.63 16.45 -14.89
CA ILE A 85 5.47 17.39 -13.75
C ILE A 85 4.41 18.48 -14.00
N THR A 86 4.04 18.70 -15.26
CA THR A 86 3.03 19.67 -15.68
C THR A 86 1.70 19.05 -16.08
N ASP A 87 1.57 17.73 -16.04
CA ASP A 87 0.30 17.06 -16.32
C ASP A 87 -0.72 17.39 -15.23
N THR A 88 -2.00 17.27 -15.53
CA THR A 88 -3.09 17.64 -14.63
C THR A 88 -3.31 16.58 -13.54
N ASP A 89 -3.42 17.02 -12.27
CA ASP A 89 -3.87 16.18 -11.14
C ASP A 89 -5.38 16.02 -11.13
N PHE A 90 -6.12 17.12 -11.28
CA PHE A 90 -7.56 17.09 -11.50
C PHE A 90 -8.04 18.39 -12.17
N SER A 91 -9.25 18.34 -12.71
CA SER A 91 -9.91 19.47 -13.38
C SER A 91 -11.25 19.76 -12.76
N ILE A 92 -11.66 21.03 -12.80
CA ILE A 92 -13.02 21.45 -12.44
C ILE A 92 -13.64 22.09 -13.68
N SER A 93 -14.83 21.62 -14.05
CA SER A 93 -15.53 22.04 -15.27
C SER A 93 -16.97 22.46 -14.99
N THR A 94 -17.45 23.46 -15.72
CA THR A 94 -18.79 24.05 -15.59
C THR A 94 -19.40 24.41 -16.94
N ASP A 95 -20.73 24.52 -16.98
CA ASP A 95 -21.46 25.03 -18.15
C ASP A 95 -20.99 26.44 -18.57
N THR A 96 -21.09 26.74 -19.86
CA THR A 96 -20.69 28.04 -20.42
C THR A 96 -21.26 29.25 -19.66
N GLY A 97 -20.36 30.07 -19.12
CA GLY A 97 -20.69 31.36 -18.48
C GLY A 97 -20.67 31.37 -16.94
N VAL A 98 -20.35 30.25 -16.30
CA VAL A 98 -20.05 30.20 -14.85
C VAL A 98 -18.60 29.74 -14.69
N ASP A 99 -17.78 30.51 -13.98
CA ASP A 99 -16.39 30.13 -13.75
C ASP A 99 -16.31 28.89 -12.84
N PRO A 100 -15.48 27.87 -13.16
CA PRO A 100 -15.42 26.62 -12.41
C PRO A 100 -14.87 26.77 -10.98
N ALA A 101 -14.09 27.82 -10.74
CA ALA A 101 -13.59 28.17 -9.41
C ALA A 101 -13.48 29.70 -9.25
N SER A 102 -13.34 30.16 -8.00
CA SER A 102 -13.12 31.57 -7.67
C SER A 102 -12.04 31.72 -6.60
N GLU A 103 -11.30 32.82 -6.59
CA GLU A 103 -10.22 33.07 -5.62
C GLU A 103 -10.79 33.64 -4.32
N TYR A 104 -10.44 33.09 -3.17
CA TYR A 104 -10.86 33.59 -1.86
C TYR A 104 -10.04 34.83 -1.47
N ASP A 105 -10.70 35.90 -1.02
CA ASP A 105 -10.05 37.20 -0.77
C ASP A 105 -9.48 37.36 0.66
N HIS A 106 -9.52 36.30 1.47
CA HIS A 106 -9.18 36.31 2.90
C HIS A 106 -9.93 37.39 3.71
N ALA A 107 -11.09 37.82 3.23
CA ALA A 107 -11.98 38.78 3.88
C ALA A 107 -13.46 38.31 3.86
N GLY A 108 -13.68 37.02 3.60
CA GLY A 108 -15.00 36.40 3.57
C GLY A 108 -15.74 36.48 2.23
N SER A 109 -15.08 36.92 1.15
CA SER A 109 -15.66 36.99 -0.21
C SER A 109 -14.76 36.28 -1.23
N THR A 110 -15.22 36.19 -2.49
CA THR A 110 -14.47 35.59 -3.60
C THR A 110 -14.34 36.54 -4.79
N ASN A 111 -13.24 36.44 -5.52
CA ASN A 111 -12.93 37.18 -6.73
C ASN A 111 -12.86 36.24 -7.96
N PRO A 112 -13.13 36.74 -9.19
CA PRO A 112 -12.93 35.94 -10.40
C PRO A 112 -11.45 35.61 -10.63
N ILE A 113 -11.16 34.38 -11.02
CA ILE A 113 -9.81 33.94 -11.40
C ILE A 113 -9.57 34.37 -12.86
N ASN A 114 -8.59 35.23 -13.09
CA ASN A 114 -8.35 35.82 -14.42
C ASN A 114 -7.35 35.04 -15.29
N THR A 115 -6.77 33.95 -14.77
CA THR A 115 -5.72 33.16 -15.42
C THR A 115 -6.02 31.67 -15.30
N GLY A 116 -5.81 30.90 -16.38
CA GLY A 116 -5.92 29.42 -16.36
C GLY A 116 -7.31 28.83 -16.55
N ILE A 117 -8.38 29.64 -16.62
CA ILE A 117 -9.70 29.17 -17.08
C ILE A 117 -9.75 29.20 -18.60
N TYR A 118 -10.10 28.07 -19.23
CA TYR A 118 -10.23 27.93 -20.68
C TYR A 118 -11.48 27.14 -21.06
N THR A 119 -11.84 27.16 -22.35
CA THR A 119 -12.96 26.35 -22.86
C THR A 119 -12.42 25.01 -23.35
N ASN A 120 -12.89 23.90 -22.78
CA ASN A 120 -12.46 22.55 -23.15
C ASN A 120 -13.11 22.08 -24.47
N THR A 121 -12.76 20.89 -24.92
CA THR A 121 -13.20 20.33 -26.21
C THR A 121 -14.72 20.15 -26.31
N ASP A 122 -15.39 19.98 -25.18
CA ASP A 122 -16.85 19.84 -25.07
C ASP A 122 -17.58 21.19 -24.93
N GLY A 123 -16.82 22.29 -24.91
CA GLY A 123 -17.36 23.64 -24.80
C GLY A 123 -17.62 24.11 -23.37
N ALA A 124 -17.28 23.32 -22.34
CA ALA A 124 -17.37 23.72 -20.93
C ALA A 124 -16.21 24.65 -20.52
N LEU A 125 -16.42 25.52 -19.54
CA LEU A 125 -15.33 26.26 -18.91
C LEU A 125 -14.61 25.33 -17.92
N GLN A 126 -13.29 25.29 -17.99
CA GLN A 126 -12.46 24.35 -17.23
C GLN A 126 -11.25 25.07 -16.63
N ILE A 127 -10.85 24.63 -15.44
CA ILE A 127 -9.58 24.99 -14.79
C ILE A 127 -8.87 23.69 -14.35
N ASP A 128 -7.56 23.64 -14.57
CA ASP A 128 -6.74 22.47 -14.26
C ASP A 128 -5.79 22.78 -13.09
N TYR A 129 -5.62 21.80 -12.21
CA TYR A 129 -4.68 21.86 -11.09
C TYR A 129 -3.60 20.81 -11.27
N PHE A 130 -2.37 21.15 -10.92
CA PHE A 130 -1.23 20.24 -10.99
C PHE A 130 -0.18 20.56 -9.92
N GLY A 131 0.71 19.61 -9.66
CA GLY A 131 1.79 19.73 -8.69
C GLY A 131 1.35 19.38 -7.27
N GLY A 132 0.43 18.44 -7.12
CA GLY A 132 -0.08 17.95 -5.84
C GLY A 132 -0.83 19.02 -5.03
N PRO A 133 -1.92 19.59 -5.55
CA PRO A 133 -2.78 20.52 -4.81
C PRO A 133 -3.36 19.92 -3.52
N PHE A 134 -3.54 20.75 -2.50
CA PHE A 134 -4.26 20.37 -1.28
C PHE A 134 -5.73 20.81 -1.37
N VAL A 135 -6.64 19.95 -0.93
CA VAL A 135 -8.09 20.19 -0.96
C VAL A 135 -8.67 20.05 0.44
N ILE A 136 -9.58 20.95 0.80
CA ILE A 136 -10.34 20.92 2.04
C ILE A 136 -11.82 20.80 1.67
N ASP A 137 -12.48 19.76 2.17
CA ASP A 137 -13.90 19.51 1.91
C ASP A 137 -14.77 20.69 2.37
N ALA A 138 -15.83 20.99 1.61
CA ALA A 138 -16.77 22.06 1.94
C ALA A 138 -17.34 21.95 3.36
N ALA A 139 -17.44 20.74 3.92
CA ALA A 139 -17.87 20.52 5.30
C ALA A 139 -16.97 21.22 6.34
N TYR A 140 -15.68 21.39 6.05
CA TYR A 140 -14.70 22.02 6.93
C TYR A 140 -14.29 23.44 6.49
N ALA A 141 -14.79 23.90 5.35
CA ALA A 141 -14.37 25.17 4.74
C ALA A 141 -14.54 26.39 5.67
N ASP A 142 -15.61 26.44 6.47
CA ASP A 142 -15.85 27.57 7.37
C ASP A 142 -14.87 27.59 8.55
N ALA A 143 -14.54 26.43 9.13
CA ALA A 143 -13.53 26.31 10.17
C ALA A 143 -12.14 26.66 9.60
N ALA A 144 -11.81 26.11 8.42
CA ALA A 144 -10.54 26.35 7.75
C ALA A 144 -10.31 27.83 7.43
N LYS A 145 -11.34 28.56 6.99
CA LYS A 145 -11.25 30.00 6.71
C LYS A 145 -10.79 30.82 7.91
N THR A 146 -11.15 30.42 9.14
CA THR A 146 -10.72 31.13 10.36
C THR A 146 -9.21 31.06 10.57
N ILE A 147 -8.56 30.00 10.09
CA ILE A 147 -7.11 29.82 10.12
C ILE A 147 -6.49 30.48 8.89
N ILE A 148 -7.00 30.16 7.70
CA ILE A 148 -6.55 30.66 6.38
C ILE A 148 -6.50 32.19 6.34
N ASP A 149 -7.41 32.88 7.03
CA ASP A 149 -7.42 34.34 7.09
C ASP A 149 -6.13 34.92 7.69
N ASN A 150 -5.33 34.14 8.43
CA ASN A 150 -4.02 34.57 8.92
C ASN A 150 -2.88 34.33 7.90
N TRP A 151 -3.11 33.54 6.85
CA TRP A 151 -2.12 33.13 5.85
C TRP A 151 -2.32 33.86 4.51
N LYS A 152 -2.22 35.20 4.54
CA LYS A 152 -2.59 36.09 3.43
C LYS A 152 -1.77 35.92 2.15
N ASN A 153 -0.61 35.28 2.22
CA ASN A 153 0.23 35.05 1.05
C ASN A 153 -0.14 33.74 0.33
N VAL A 154 -0.87 32.83 0.98
CA VAL A 154 -1.27 31.55 0.38
C VAL A 154 -2.57 31.77 -0.39
N ASN A 155 -2.53 31.68 -1.71
CA ASN A 155 -3.74 31.81 -2.51
C ASN A 155 -4.63 30.58 -2.34
N ILE A 156 -5.94 30.81 -2.22
CA ILE A 156 -6.94 29.76 -2.03
C ILE A 156 -8.02 29.92 -3.08
N HIS A 157 -8.37 28.85 -3.76
CA HIS A 157 -9.51 28.79 -4.66
C HIS A 157 -10.71 28.14 -3.95
N VAL A 158 -11.91 28.54 -4.33
CA VAL A 158 -13.19 27.94 -3.92
C VAL A 158 -13.79 27.28 -5.16
N ALA A 159 -14.09 25.99 -5.06
CA ALA A 159 -14.75 25.26 -6.13
C ALA A 159 -16.20 25.75 -6.31
N ASN A 160 -16.57 26.18 -7.52
CA ASN A 160 -17.95 26.61 -7.80
C ASN A 160 -18.84 25.46 -8.29
N ALA A 161 -18.25 24.30 -8.55
CA ALA A 161 -18.90 23.06 -8.95
C ALA A 161 -18.26 21.87 -8.23
N PRO A 162 -18.99 20.74 -8.08
CA PRO A 162 -18.39 19.52 -7.60
C PRO A 162 -17.36 18.98 -8.60
N PHE A 163 -16.33 18.31 -8.09
CA PHE A 163 -15.27 17.71 -8.91
C PHE A 163 -14.76 16.43 -8.25
N THR A 164 -14.13 15.57 -9.04
CA THR A 164 -13.51 14.33 -8.56
C THR A 164 -11.99 14.45 -8.69
N ALA A 165 -11.26 13.95 -7.69
CA ALA A 165 -9.81 13.86 -7.70
C ALA A 165 -9.35 12.57 -7.03
N ASP A 166 -8.24 12.01 -7.53
CA ASP A 166 -7.51 10.93 -6.89
C ASP A 166 -6.80 11.47 -5.63
N ILE A 167 -6.94 10.78 -4.50
CA ILE A 167 -6.36 11.18 -3.22
C ILE A 167 -5.06 10.43 -2.98
N GLY A 168 -3.92 11.11 -3.10
CA GLY A 168 -2.63 10.51 -2.74
C GLY A 168 -2.45 10.34 -1.23
N ARG A 169 -3.01 11.24 -0.43
CA ARG A 169 -2.99 11.14 1.05
C ARG A 169 -4.09 11.96 1.71
N VAL A 170 -4.62 11.47 2.83
CA VAL A 170 -5.43 12.26 3.77
C VAL A 170 -4.55 12.63 4.97
N LEU A 171 -4.46 13.93 5.25
CA LEU A 171 -3.82 14.46 6.45
C LEU A 171 -4.92 14.82 7.45
N ASP A 172 -5.06 14.07 8.54
CA ASP A 172 -6.14 14.22 9.51
C ASP A 172 -5.66 14.14 10.98
N GLY A 173 -4.35 14.19 11.21
CA GLY A 173 -3.75 14.16 12.54
C GLY A 173 -2.67 15.23 12.72
N VAL A 174 -2.37 15.57 13.98
CA VAL A 174 -1.27 16.48 14.33
C VAL A 174 0.06 15.81 13.95
N PRO A 175 0.88 16.41 13.06
CA PRO A 175 2.13 15.77 12.65
C PRO A 175 3.09 15.62 13.84
N PRO A 176 3.88 14.53 13.88
CA PRO A 176 4.85 14.27 14.95
C PRO A 176 6.00 15.29 14.92
N LYS A 177 6.73 15.40 16.03
CA LYS A 177 7.89 16.29 16.06
C LYS A 177 9.00 15.78 15.14
N ILE A 178 9.71 16.72 14.52
CA ILE A 178 10.83 16.44 13.62
C ILE A 178 12.15 16.47 14.42
N ALA A 179 12.95 15.41 14.34
CA ALA A 179 14.30 15.39 14.90
C ALA A 179 15.31 15.90 13.87
N LEU A 180 15.91 17.06 14.13
CA LEU A 180 16.93 17.67 13.27
C LEU A 180 18.33 17.29 13.75
N LEU A 181 18.97 16.32 13.08
CA LEU A 181 20.30 15.84 13.46
C LEU A 181 21.38 16.87 13.12
N ASN A 182 22.03 17.36 14.16
CA ASN A 182 23.10 18.33 14.03
C ASN A 182 24.46 17.69 13.72
N ASP A 183 25.39 18.44 13.15
CA ASP A 183 26.77 18.00 12.90
C ASP A 183 27.67 18.14 14.13
N THR A 184 27.19 18.79 15.19
CA THR A 184 27.92 19.04 16.44
C THR A 184 27.10 18.71 17.69
N GLU A 185 27.79 18.60 18.83
CA GLU A 185 27.19 18.42 20.16
C GLU A 185 26.68 19.75 20.75
N SER A 186 25.75 20.40 20.05
CA SER A 186 25.11 21.67 20.45
C SER A 186 23.67 21.72 19.96
N HIS A 187 22.75 22.31 20.73
CA HIS A 187 21.39 22.60 20.25
C HIS A 187 21.31 23.99 19.58
N THR A 188 22.32 24.82 19.77
CA THR A 188 22.30 26.25 19.41
C THR A 188 23.29 26.64 18.32
N ASN A 189 24.18 25.73 17.90
CA ASN A 189 25.17 25.95 16.86
C ASN A 189 25.29 24.72 15.96
N GLY A 190 25.66 24.89 14.70
CA GLY A 190 25.84 23.78 13.75
C GLY A 190 24.92 23.89 12.55
N ASN A 191 24.98 22.90 11.67
CA ASN A 191 24.26 22.91 10.41
C ASN A 191 22.73 22.86 10.58
N ALA A 192 22.20 22.08 11.52
CA ALA A 192 20.76 21.89 11.73
C ALA A 192 20.07 23.22 12.07
N VAL A 193 20.69 24.02 12.93
CA VAL A 193 20.21 25.35 13.35
C VAL A 193 20.24 26.37 12.21
N THR A 194 21.15 26.21 11.25
CA THR A 194 21.35 27.21 10.19
C THR A 194 20.67 26.90 8.86
N ILE A 195 20.48 25.63 8.54
CA ILE A 195 20.01 25.16 7.23
C ILE A 195 18.62 24.55 7.37
N LEU A 196 18.47 23.54 8.23
CA LEU A 196 17.21 22.79 8.36
C LEU A 196 16.10 23.63 8.99
N ALA A 197 16.41 24.30 10.11
CA ALA A 197 15.50 25.23 10.75
C ALA A 197 15.04 26.33 9.78
N GLY A 198 15.92 26.78 8.89
CA GLY A 198 15.60 27.79 7.88
C GLY A 198 14.53 27.34 6.86
N TYR A 199 14.54 26.08 6.44
CA TYR A 199 13.50 25.54 5.55
C TYR A 199 12.12 25.53 6.23
N LEU A 200 12.08 25.12 7.50
CA LEU A 200 10.86 25.07 8.29
C LEU A 200 10.33 26.49 8.59
N GLU A 201 11.23 27.41 8.95
CA GLU A 201 10.86 28.81 9.19
C GLU A 201 10.29 29.51 7.96
N ILE A 202 10.85 29.26 6.76
CA ILE A 202 10.32 29.78 5.48
C ILE A 202 8.94 29.20 5.16
N ALA A 203 8.70 27.94 5.52
CA ALA A 203 7.39 27.33 5.41
C ALA A 203 6.39 27.86 6.45
N GLY A 204 6.81 28.70 7.40
CA GLY A 204 5.97 29.18 8.51
C GLY A 204 5.83 28.17 9.66
N ILE A 205 6.68 27.15 9.70
CA ILE A 205 6.70 26.10 10.73
C ILE A 205 7.64 26.55 11.87
N GLY A 206 7.09 26.74 13.06
CA GLY A 206 7.81 27.23 14.23
C GLY A 206 8.58 26.15 15.00
N SER A 207 9.47 26.58 15.91
CA SER A 207 10.32 25.72 16.75
C SER A 207 9.57 24.82 17.74
N GLY A 208 8.24 24.92 17.83
CA GLY A 208 7.42 23.97 18.58
C GLY A 208 7.23 22.61 17.88
N VAL A 209 7.52 22.53 16.58
CA VAL A 209 7.28 21.38 15.70
C VAL A 209 8.52 20.53 15.47
N TYR A 210 9.71 21.05 15.76
CA TYR A 210 10.97 20.34 15.57
C TYR A 210 11.92 20.56 16.75
N ASP A 211 12.80 19.60 17.00
CA ASP A 211 13.88 19.72 17.98
C ASP A 211 15.23 19.49 17.29
N VAL A 212 16.23 20.31 17.62
CA VAL A 212 17.62 20.07 17.21
C VAL A 212 18.21 19.02 18.15
N VAL A 213 18.63 17.88 17.60
CA VAL A 213 19.18 16.76 18.37
C VAL A 213 20.67 16.57 18.04
N THR A 214 21.46 16.18 19.04
CA THR A 214 22.89 15.92 18.81
C THR A 214 23.19 14.45 18.48
N PRO A 215 24.31 14.16 17.81
CA PRO A 215 24.71 12.78 17.52
C PRO A 215 24.86 11.89 18.77
N ASP A 216 25.46 12.39 19.86
CA ASP A 216 25.57 11.62 21.11
C ASP A 216 24.21 11.37 21.76
N GLU A 217 23.25 12.31 21.67
CA GLU A 217 21.88 12.12 22.15
C GLU A 217 21.14 11.03 21.36
N VAL A 218 21.28 11.01 20.04
CA VAL A 218 20.77 9.92 19.18
C VAL A 218 21.40 8.59 19.55
N GLY A 219 22.70 8.56 19.84
CA GLY A 219 23.41 7.35 20.28
C GLY A 219 23.14 6.93 21.73
N GLY A 220 22.42 7.73 22.53
CA GLY A 220 22.25 7.51 23.97
C GLY A 220 23.59 7.49 24.73
N ILE A 221 24.51 8.38 24.34
CA ILE A 221 25.88 8.46 24.86
C ILE A 221 25.95 9.58 25.89
N ALA A 222 26.63 9.33 27.02
CA ALA A 222 26.81 10.35 28.04
C ALA A 222 27.67 11.51 27.48
N THR A 223 27.11 12.72 27.46
CA THR A 223 27.75 13.90 26.90
C THR A 223 27.43 15.17 27.69
N THR A 224 27.88 16.33 27.21
CA THR A 224 27.47 17.63 27.74
C THR A 224 27.11 18.52 26.57
N VAL A 225 25.81 18.78 26.41
CA VAL A 225 25.27 19.64 25.36
C VAL A 225 24.94 20.99 25.96
N ASP A 226 25.45 22.06 25.34
CA ASP A 226 25.20 23.46 25.75
C ASP A 226 25.42 23.75 27.26
N GLY A 227 26.39 23.05 27.86
CA GLY A 227 26.75 23.19 29.27
C GLY A 227 25.86 22.42 30.25
N VAL A 228 24.94 21.59 29.75
CA VAL A 228 24.10 20.67 30.52
C VAL A 228 24.59 19.24 30.34
N SER A 229 24.81 18.52 31.44
CA SER A 229 25.23 17.13 31.36
C SER A 229 24.05 16.23 31.00
N VAL A 230 24.20 15.45 29.93
CA VAL A 230 23.25 14.45 29.45
C VAL A 230 23.79 13.07 29.83
N PRO A 231 23.09 12.29 30.68
CA PRO A 231 23.54 10.96 31.07
C PRO A 231 23.37 9.95 29.92
N ALA A 232 24.15 8.86 29.92
CA ALA A 232 23.94 7.76 28.98
C ALA A 232 22.59 7.07 29.26
N GLY A 233 21.93 6.62 28.20
CA GLY A 233 20.60 6.01 28.26
C GLY A 233 20.17 5.44 26.91
N ASN A 234 18.86 5.32 26.72
CA ASN A 234 18.29 5.08 25.40
C ASN A 234 18.54 6.32 24.52
N GLY A 235 18.59 6.12 23.19
CA GLY A 235 18.72 7.23 22.26
C GLY A 235 17.50 8.14 22.31
N ILE A 236 17.66 9.43 22.03
CA ILE A 236 16.57 10.40 22.05
C ILE A 236 15.42 10.05 21.08
N LEU A 237 15.71 9.31 20.01
CA LEU A 237 14.72 8.80 19.05
C LEU A 237 13.83 7.67 19.61
N GLU A 238 14.14 7.15 20.80
CA GLU A 238 13.32 6.18 21.53
C GLU A 238 12.47 6.84 22.63
N GLU A 239 12.53 8.18 22.76
CA GLU A 239 11.73 8.91 23.74
C GLU A 239 10.24 8.74 23.45
N LYS A 240 9.45 8.56 24.51
CA LYS A 240 8.00 8.42 24.46
C LYS A 240 7.32 9.51 25.27
N ASP A 241 6.19 9.99 24.77
CA ASP A 241 5.33 10.96 25.46
C ASP A 241 4.54 10.31 26.62
N ALA A 242 3.67 11.10 27.24
CA ALA A 242 2.87 10.68 28.39
C ALA A 242 1.87 9.55 28.07
N ASP A 243 1.50 9.40 26.79
CA ASP A 243 0.56 8.40 26.29
C ASP A 243 1.30 7.15 25.75
N GLY A 244 2.64 7.16 25.78
CA GLY A 244 3.49 6.05 25.37
C GLY A 244 3.76 5.99 23.87
N LYS A 245 3.41 7.05 23.12
CA LYS A 245 3.77 7.20 21.70
C LYS A 245 5.19 7.75 21.58
N TYR A 246 5.92 7.35 20.54
CA TYR A 246 7.23 7.93 20.27
C TYR A 246 7.11 9.43 19.96
N VAL A 247 8.05 10.22 20.48
CA VAL A 247 8.06 11.67 20.28
C VAL A 247 8.42 12.03 18.83
N TYR A 248 9.28 11.22 18.21
CA TYR A 248 9.80 11.43 16.86
C TYR A 248 9.45 10.25 15.95
N ASP A 249 8.98 10.59 14.75
CA ASP A 249 8.72 9.66 13.64
C ASP A 249 9.48 10.04 12.36
N LEU A 250 10.16 11.20 12.33
CA LEU A 250 11.05 11.65 11.25
C LEU A 250 12.40 12.12 11.81
N LEU A 251 13.50 11.55 11.28
CA LEU A 251 14.86 12.02 11.50
C LEU A 251 15.39 12.70 10.23
N TRP A 252 15.83 13.94 10.34
CA TRP A 252 16.42 14.69 9.25
C TRP A 252 17.91 14.96 9.51
N ALA A 253 18.79 14.43 8.65
CA ALA A 253 20.23 14.46 8.78
C ALA A 253 20.93 15.05 7.54
N PRO A 254 21.44 16.30 7.54
CA PRO A 254 21.95 16.93 6.31
C PRO A 254 23.47 16.87 6.10
N HIS A 255 24.29 16.89 7.15
CA HIS A 255 25.76 16.99 6.99
C HIS A 255 26.54 16.41 8.19
N TRP A 256 25.94 15.49 8.95
CA TRP A 256 26.69 14.76 9.95
C TRP A 256 27.77 13.90 9.27
N THR A 257 28.96 13.77 9.86
CA THR A 257 30.04 12.91 9.33
C THR A 257 30.62 12.05 10.43
N ALA A 258 30.36 10.75 10.37
CA ALA A 258 30.72 9.78 11.40
C ALA A 258 32.23 9.56 11.53
N TYR A 259 32.98 9.69 10.43
CA TYR A 259 34.40 9.33 10.33
C TYR A 259 35.38 10.36 10.90
N LYS A 260 34.95 11.61 11.12
CA LYS A 260 35.86 12.71 11.47
C LYS A 260 36.05 12.87 12.97
N ASP A 261 34.99 12.71 13.77
CA ASP A 261 34.99 13.17 15.17
C ASP A 261 34.40 12.15 16.20
N TYR A 262 33.76 11.05 15.77
CA TYR A 262 33.01 10.14 16.67
C TYR A 262 33.65 8.77 16.92
N GLY A 263 34.59 8.32 16.09
CA GLY A 263 35.36 7.08 16.29
C GLY A 263 34.48 5.84 16.55
N ALA A 264 34.65 5.15 17.68
CA ALA A 264 33.85 3.97 18.03
C ALA A 264 32.37 4.28 18.31
N ASN A 265 32.03 5.52 18.69
CA ASN A 265 30.65 5.93 18.98
C ASN A 265 29.80 6.01 17.71
N ALA A 266 30.41 6.26 16.55
CA ALA A 266 29.73 6.33 15.25
C ALA A 266 28.82 5.11 14.99
N LYS A 267 29.32 3.90 15.28
CA LYS A 267 28.54 2.66 15.09
C LYS A 267 27.30 2.59 15.98
N LYS A 268 27.39 3.10 17.21
CA LYS A 268 26.27 3.11 18.14
C LYS A 268 25.18 4.09 17.68
N ILE A 269 25.59 5.25 17.16
CA ILE A 269 24.69 6.26 16.62
C ILE A 269 23.96 5.71 15.38
N ILE A 270 24.70 5.15 14.42
CA ILE A 270 24.12 4.55 13.20
C ILE A 270 23.19 3.38 13.56
N SER A 271 23.58 2.52 14.50
CA SER A 271 22.72 1.42 14.97
C SER A 271 21.40 1.92 15.56
N LYS A 272 21.39 3.04 16.29
CA LYS A 272 20.17 3.62 16.85
C LYS A 272 19.27 4.24 15.78
N ILE A 273 19.85 4.79 14.73
CA ILE A 273 19.12 5.22 13.53
C ILE A 273 18.56 4.01 12.79
N GLY A 274 19.30 2.90 12.72
CA GLY A 274 18.81 1.61 12.21
C GLY A 274 17.59 1.11 12.99
N ASP A 275 17.67 1.04 14.33
CA ASP A 275 16.54 0.67 15.20
C ASP A 275 15.31 1.57 14.98
N PHE A 276 15.54 2.86 14.74
CA PHE A 276 14.50 3.86 14.46
C PHE A 276 13.81 3.60 13.11
N LEU A 277 14.58 3.22 12.08
CA LEU A 277 14.05 2.85 10.77
C LEU A 277 13.35 1.48 10.80
N ASP A 278 13.90 0.49 11.50
CA ASP A 278 13.30 -0.85 11.61
C ASP A 278 11.93 -0.83 12.31
N ARG A 279 11.62 0.22 13.09
CA ARG A 279 10.32 0.44 13.72
C ARG A 279 9.37 1.36 12.93
N GLY A 280 9.68 1.68 11.68
CA GLY A 280 8.86 2.53 10.81
C GLY A 280 9.14 4.04 10.86
N GLY A 281 10.17 4.50 11.58
CA GLY A 281 10.56 5.91 11.59
C GLY A 281 11.27 6.32 10.30
N ALA A 282 10.96 7.47 9.71
CA ALA A 282 11.50 7.89 8.42
C ALA A 282 12.85 8.61 8.52
N LEU A 283 13.76 8.39 7.57
CA LEU A 283 15.05 9.09 7.49
C LEU A 283 15.08 9.98 6.24
N PHE A 284 15.28 11.27 6.46
CA PHE A 284 15.67 12.18 5.38
C PHE A 284 17.14 12.55 5.54
N ALA A 285 17.99 12.04 4.64
CA ALA A 285 19.44 12.22 4.70
C ALA A 285 19.94 13.02 3.49
N GLU A 286 20.71 14.07 3.76
CA GLU A 286 21.27 14.92 2.71
C GLU A 286 22.80 14.86 2.68
N CYS A 287 23.38 15.17 1.52
CA CYS A 287 24.79 15.51 1.36
C CYS A 287 25.77 14.55 2.08
N ALA A 288 26.59 15.05 3.02
CA ALA A 288 27.65 14.25 3.65
C ALA A 288 27.12 13.17 4.62
N SER A 289 25.86 13.27 5.05
CA SER A 289 25.25 12.26 5.93
C SER A 289 25.03 10.93 5.22
N ILE A 290 24.75 10.96 3.92
CA ILE A 290 24.46 9.80 3.07
C ILE A 290 25.62 8.79 3.13
N MET A 291 26.86 9.29 3.11
CA MET A 291 28.07 8.47 3.22
C MET A 291 28.16 7.69 4.53
N ASN A 292 27.58 8.18 5.63
CA ASN A 292 27.63 7.47 6.91
C ASN A 292 26.76 6.23 6.91
N PHE A 293 25.77 6.16 6.02
CA PHE A 293 24.79 5.09 5.98
C PHE A 293 25.17 4.02 4.94
N GLU A 294 25.72 4.44 3.80
CA GLU A 294 25.80 3.58 2.60
C GLU A 294 27.22 3.37 2.01
N TYR A 295 28.32 3.95 2.55
CA TYR A 295 29.67 3.86 1.93
C TYR A 295 30.76 3.16 2.76
N HIS A 296 31.74 2.53 2.07
CA HIS A 296 32.96 1.91 2.63
C HIS A 296 34.23 2.15 1.79
N PRO A 297 35.32 2.72 2.35
CA PRO A 297 36.65 2.69 1.71
C PRO A 297 37.63 1.72 2.39
N ASN A 298 38.00 0.64 1.69
CA ASN A 298 39.26 -0.06 1.93
C ASN A 298 40.42 0.73 1.30
N ASP A 299 41.25 1.38 2.14
CA ASP A 299 42.73 1.38 2.06
C ASP A 299 43.41 2.44 2.96
N ALA A 300 42.92 2.70 4.18
CA ALA A 300 43.72 3.38 5.22
C ALA A 300 43.18 3.21 6.66
N GLY A 301 42.56 2.08 7.01
CA GLY A 301 42.50 1.60 8.40
C GLY A 301 41.99 2.53 9.52
N SER A 302 40.94 3.34 9.34
CA SER A 302 40.27 3.99 10.49
C SER A 302 38.80 4.30 10.22
N TYR A 303 37.93 3.29 10.40
CA TYR A 303 36.46 3.30 10.44
C TYR A 303 35.72 2.96 9.13
N ASN A 304 35.24 1.70 9.08
CA ASN A 304 34.26 1.18 8.12
C ASN A 304 32.85 1.41 8.71
N VAL A 305 32.01 2.19 8.03
CA VAL A 305 30.68 2.58 8.55
C VAL A 305 29.54 2.31 7.57
N GLY A 306 29.71 1.47 6.54
CA GLY A 306 28.63 1.02 5.65
C GLY A 306 28.87 -0.39 5.11
N PRO A 307 27.87 -1.02 4.44
CA PRO A 307 26.48 -0.57 4.27
C PRO A 307 25.59 -1.02 5.46
N TRP A 308 24.71 -0.14 5.96
CA TRP A 308 23.79 -0.47 7.08
C TRP A 308 22.31 -0.38 6.71
N LEU A 309 21.96 0.39 5.68
CA LEU A 309 20.56 0.65 5.33
C LEU A 309 20.10 -0.12 4.07
N THR A 310 21.05 -0.65 3.29
CA THR A 310 20.81 -1.52 2.15
C THR A 310 21.64 -2.81 2.27
N THR A 311 21.10 -3.95 1.82
CA THR A 311 21.85 -5.22 1.75
C THR A 311 22.76 -5.30 0.52
N ASN A 312 22.56 -4.42 -0.47
CA ASN A 312 23.27 -4.35 -1.75
C ASN A 312 24.00 -2.99 -1.87
N ASP A 313 25.30 -3.00 -2.16
CA ASP A 313 26.12 -1.78 -2.32
C ASP A 313 25.55 -0.83 -3.39
N ILE A 314 25.60 0.49 -3.15
CA ILE A 314 25.37 1.53 -4.16
C ILE A 314 26.73 1.90 -4.79
N SER A 315 26.87 1.81 -6.13
CA SER A 315 28.13 2.08 -6.87
C SER A 315 28.51 3.56 -6.95
N HIS A 316 29.80 3.82 -7.29
CA HIS A 316 30.39 5.16 -7.42
C HIS A 316 31.14 5.34 -8.76
N ASN A 317 30.71 6.23 -9.67
CA ASN A 317 31.34 6.37 -11.01
C ASN A 317 31.53 7.80 -11.56
N GLY A 318 31.77 8.81 -10.73
CA GLY A 318 32.43 10.03 -11.24
C GLY A 318 31.66 10.88 -12.29
N GLY A 319 30.33 11.00 -12.16
CA GLY A 319 29.37 11.80 -12.98
C GLY A 319 29.67 13.29 -13.29
N THR A 320 28.67 13.97 -13.89
CA THR A 320 28.74 15.22 -14.69
C THR A 320 27.85 16.37 -14.16
N ASN A 321 28.19 17.63 -14.45
CA ASN A 321 27.50 18.85 -14.00
C ASN A 321 26.50 19.41 -15.05
N ASN A 322 26.13 18.61 -16.04
CA ASN A 322 25.24 19.01 -17.13
C ASN A 322 23.78 18.70 -16.78
N ALA A 323 22.93 19.72 -16.72
CA ALA A 323 21.50 19.56 -16.40
C ALA A 323 20.75 18.63 -17.37
N ALA A 324 21.25 18.43 -18.60
CA ALA A 324 20.67 17.48 -19.57
C ALA A 324 21.04 16.01 -19.30
N ASP A 325 22.00 15.77 -18.41
CA ASP A 325 22.48 14.43 -18.03
C ASP A 325 22.03 14.07 -16.58
N ILE A 326 21.21 14.92 -15.95
CA ILE A 326 20.55 14.64 -14.68
C ILE A 326 19.38 13.72 -14.95
N ILE A 327 19.42 12.51 -14.39
CA ILE A 327 18.35 11.53 -14.49
C ILE A 327 17.25 11.93 -13.51
N VAL A 328 16.11 12.39 -14.02
CA VAL A 328 14.88 12.51 -13.25
C VAL A 328 14.18 11.16 -13.37
N ALA A 329 13.81 10.55 -12.24
CA ALA A 329 13.04 9.31 -12.22
C ALA A 329 11.74 9.47 -13.04
N ASP A 330 11.17 8.36 -13.51
CA ASP A 330 9.91 8.32 -14.27
C ASP A 330 8.88 9.31 -13.68
N PRO A 331 8.19 10.09 -14.53
CA PRO A 331 7.21 11.06 -14.07
C PRO A 331 6.05 10.53 -13.20
N THR A 332 5.86 9.22 -13.11
CA THR A 332 4.97 8.52 -12.17
C THR A 332 5.57 8.36 -10.75
N ILE A 333 6.87 8.65 -10.60
CA ILE A 333 7.68 8.53 -9.37
C ILE A 333 7.62 9.87 -8.61
N PRO A 334 7.66 9.91 -7.25
CA PRO A 334 7.14 11.01 -6.41
C PRO A 334 7.82 12.38 -6.57
N PHE A 335 8.85 12.46 -7.39
CA PHE A 335 9.58 13.68 -7.71
C PHE A 335 8.79 14.65 -8.62
N THR A 336 7.65 14.23 -9.19
CA THR A 336 6.87 15.04 -10.13
C THR A 336 5.79 15.93 -9.52
N GLN A 337 5.47 15.71 -8.25
CA GLN A 337 4.51 16.55 -7.53
C GLN A 337 5.12 17.87 -7.05
N THR A 338 6.33 18.21 -7.51
CA THR A 338 6.90 19.56 -7.39
C THR A 338 6.31 20.55 -8.37
N GLY A 339 5.39 20.15 -9.26
CA GLY A 339 4.69 21.01 -10.21
C GLY A 339 5.58 21.53 -11.35
N ASP A 340 5.23 22.67 -11.94
CA ASP A 340 5.97 23.33 -13.04
C ASP A 340 7.29 24.00 -12.60
N PHE A 341 7.84 23.61 -11.46
CA PHE A 341 9.09 24.11 -10.94
C PHE A 341 10.22 23.15 -11.34
N ALA A 342 11.19 23.65 -12.10
CA ALA A 342 12.34 22.85 -12.52
C ALA A 342 13.35 22.66 -11.39
N PHE A 343 13.89 21.45 -11.25
CA PHE A 343 15.07 21.22 -10.43
C PHE A 343 16.30 21.91 -11.04
N GLY A 344 17.12 22.53 -10.20
CA GLY A 344 18.40 23.14 -10.56
C GLY A 344 19.53 22.54 -9.73
N PRO A 345 20.74 22.35 -10.31
CA PRO A 345 21.86 21.73 -9.59
C PRO A 345 22.39 22.64 -8.47
N GLU A 346 22.53 22.10 -7.26
CA GLU A 346 23.12 22.79 -6.10
C GLU A 346 24.47 22.18 -5.65
N GLY A 347 25.22 22.92 -4.83
CA GLY A 347 26.55 22.49 -4.34
C GLY A 347 26.48 21.63 -3.08
N GLY A 348 27.18 20.49 -3.02
CA GLY A 348 27.29 19.63 -1.83
C GLY A 348 28.45 18.63 -1.87
N HIS A 349 28.82 18.09 -0.71
CA HIS A 349 29.82 17.02 -0.56
C HIS A 349 29.20 15.65 -0.85
N LEU A 350 29.09 15.31 -2.13
CA LEU A 350 28.70 13.98 -2.59
C LEU A 350 29.70 13.39 -3.57
N HIS A 351 29.95 12.10 -3.40
CA HIS A 351 30.73 11.26 -4.28
C HIS A 351 29.74 10.49 -5.18
N ASN A 352 29.35 11.05 -6.34
CA ASN A 352 28.57 10.44 -7.45
C ASN A 352 28.11 8.97 -7.26
N TRP A 353 26.87 8.78 -6.81
CA TRP A 353 26.25 7.48 -6.48
C TRP A 353 25.37 7.00 -7.65
N GLU A 354 25.41 5.72 -7.99
CA GLU A 354 24.50 5.06 -8.94
C GLU A 354 24.05 3.69 -8.39
N PRO A 355 22.81 3.23 -8.62
CA PRO A 355 22.38 1.88 -8.25
C PRO A 355 23.28 0.85 -8.94
N TYR A 356 23.78 -0.15 -8.21
CA TYR A 356 24.72 -1.13 -8.76
C TYR A 356 24.04 -2.03 -9.80
N ASN A 357 24.37 -1.84 -11.08
CA ASN A 357 23.87 -2.69 -12.16
C ASN A 357 24.89 -3.77 -12.51
N THR A 358 24.69 -4.99 -12.00
CA THR A 358 24.92 -6.20 -12.79
C THR A 358 24.02 -7.33 -12.28
N SER A 359 22.79 -7.40 -12.80
CA SER A 359 21.94 -8.60 -12.75
C SER A 359 21.65 -9.17 -11.35
N ASN A 360 20.91 -8.45 -10.51
CA ASN A 360 19.78 -8.98 -9.74
C ASN A 360 19.06 -7.88 -8.94
N SER A 361 17.77 -8.11 -8.79
CA SER A 361 16.66 -7.33 -8.23
C SER A 361 16.86 -6.78 -6.81
N GLY A 362 16.13 -5.70 -6.53
CA GLY A 362 15.41 -5.60 -5.25
C GLY A 362 15.34 -4.25 -4.53
N TYR A 363 16.09 -3.21 -4.94
CA TYR A 363 16.15 -2.01 -4.09
C TYR A 363 15.85 -0.68 -4.78
N PHE A 364 16.18 -0.57 -6.06
CA PHE A 364 15.86 0.58 -6.91
C PHE A 364 15.78 0.04 -8.33
N ASP A 365 14.58 -0.06 -8.91
CA ASP A 365 14.42 -0.65 -10.24
C ASP A 365 15.18 0.20 -11.27
N ALA A 366 16.16 -0.42 -11.94
CA ALA A 366 16.92 0.22 -13.01
C ALA A 366 16.08 0.42 -14.29
N SER A 367 14.92 -0.22 -14.39
CA SER A 367 14.02 -0.16 -15.55
C SER A 367 13.24 1.18 -15.62
N ASP A 368 13.01 1.84 -14.48
CA ASP A 368 12.36 3.16 -14.34
C ASP A 368 13.20 4.35 -14.85
N PHE A 369 14.47 4.11 -15.20
CA PHE A 369 15.42 5.17 -15.57
C PHE A 369 15.67 5.28 -17.09
N SER A 370 14.89 4.55 -17.90
CA SER A 370 15.09 4.48 -19.35
C SER A 370 14.17 5.42 -20.14
N TYR A 371 14.49 6.72 -20.21
CA TYR A 371 14.04 7.53 -21.36
C TYR A 371 15.02 8.66 -21.72
N GLY A 372 15.69 8.54 -22.88
CA GLY A 372 16.07 9.71 -23.69
C GLY A 372 17.46 9.79 -24.32
N VAL A 373 18.45 8.98 -23.92
CA VAL A 373 19.78 8.99 -24.57
C VAL A 373 20.27 7.55 -24.79
N PRO A 374 20.76 7.18 -26.00
CA PRO A 374 21.27 5.84 -26.23
C PRO A 374 22.57 5.64 -25.43
N VAL A 375 22.51 4.88 -24.34
CA VAL A 375 23.70 4.47 -23.59
C VAL A 375 24.23 3.18 -24.22
N ALA A 376 25.34 3.29 -24.96
CA ALA A 376 26.17 2.12 -25.22
C ALA A 376 26.91 1.76 -23.91
N PRO A 377 27.04 0.47 -23.56
CA PRO A 377 27.58 0.07 -22.26
C PRO A 377 29.07 0.38 -22.21
N PRO A 378 29.58 1.10 -21.20
CA PRO A 378 31.00 1.18 -20.95
C PRO A 378 31.34 0.22 -19.82
N ASP A 379 31.52 -1.06 -20.16
CA ASP A 379 32.47 -1.85 -19.41
C ASP A 379 33.42 -2.56 -20.36
N SER A 380 34.56 -1.92 -20.61
CA SER A 380 35.84 -2.58 -20.86
C SER A 380 36.93 -1.53 -21.09
N ASP A 381 37.94 -1.60 -20.25
CA ASP A 381 39.28 -1.01 -20.41
C ASP A 381 39.39 0.52 -20.27
N TYR A 382 39.80 0.94 -19.07
CA TYR A 382 40.33 2.26 -18.76
C TYR A 382 41.35 2.73 -19.82
N ASN A 383 40.98 3.72 -20.64
CA ASN A 383 41.86 4.26 -21.65
C ASN A 383 42.88 5.24 -21.02
N ALA A 384 44.16 4.88 -21.08
CA ALA A 384 45.31 5.64 -20.59
C ALA A 384 45.58 7.00 -21.31
N THR A 385 44.59 7.59 -21.99
CA THR A 385 44.72 8.86 -22.72
C THR A 385 43.78 9.99 -22.29
N VAL A 386 43.00 9.83 -21.21
CA VAL A 386 42.23 10.96 -20.67
C VAL A 386 43.01 11.64 -19.53
N GLN A 387 43.57 12.81 -19.83
CA GLN A 387 44.14 13.69 -18.81
C GLN A 387 43.04 14.22 -17.89
N ARG A 388 43.17 13.95 -16.58
CA ARG A 388 42.42 14.65 -15.53
C ARG A 388 42.53 16.16 -15.74
N LEU A 389 41.40 16.81 -15.95
CA LEU A 389 41.30 18.26 -15.75
C LEU A 389 41.12 18.49 -14.25
N ILE A 390 42.21 18.89 -13.61
CA ILE A 390 42.19 19.57 -12.32
C ILE A 390 41.54 20.95 -12.57
N TYR A 391 40.68 21.38 -11.64
CA TYR A 391 39.91 22.65 -11.55
C TYR A 391 38.44 22.57 -11.98
N ASP A 392 37.54 22.12 -11.09
CA ASP A 392 36.55 22.92 -10.34
C ASP A 392 35.75 21.96 -9.42
N THR A 393 35.40 22.37 -8.20
CA THR A 393 35.00 21.48 -7.09
C THR A 393 33.62 21.80 -6.48
N THR A 394 32.63 22.23 -7.26
CA THR A 394 31.29 22.53 -6.70
C THR A 394 30.14 22.20 -7.68
N GLY A 395 29.29 21.23 -7.34
CA GLY A 395 27.92 21.05 -7.90
C GLY A 395 27.59 19.62 -8.34
N TRP A 396 26.75 18.88 -7.57
CA TRP A 396 26.35 17.48 -7.84
C TRP A 396 25.01 17.14 -7.15
N ASP A 397 23.94 16.85 -7.90
CA ASP A 397 22.63 16.49 -7.34
C ASP A 397 22.16 15.11 -7.88
N TYR A 398 21.88 14.19 -6.95
CA TYR A 398 21.22 12.89 -7.18
C TYR A 398 20.12 12.72 -6.13
N TYR A 399 18.99 12.15 -6.54
CA TYR A 399 17.79 11.99 -5.70
C TYR A 399 17.42 10.51 -5.70
N VAL A 400 17.35 9.89 -4.52
CA VAL A 400 16.95 8.49 -4.36
C VAL A 400 16.09 8.38 -3.13
N ALA A 401 15.01 7.61 -3.19
CA ALA A 401 14.24 7.30 -2.01
C ALA A 401 13.65 5.89 -2.11
N GLY A 402 13.44 5.24 -0.97
CA GLY A 402 12.92 3.88 -0.89
C GLY A 402 12.83 3.44 0.57
N TYR A 403 12.13 2.33 0.81
CA TYR A 403 12.04 1.76 2.15
C TYR A 403 13.35 1.10 2.57
N LYS A 404 13.67 1.17 3.87
CA LYS A 404 14.81 0.43 4.42
C LYS A 404 14.65 -1.05 4.08
N ASP A 405 15.72 -1.66 3.61
CA ASP A 405 15.74 -3.04 3.15
C ASP A 405 14.78 -3.39 1.98
N GLY A 406 14.21 -2.37 1.29
CA GLY A 406 13.11 -2.58 0.34
C GLY A 406 11.80 -3.00 1.02
N ASP A 407 11.72 -2.91 2.35
CA ASP A 407 10.65 -3.45 3.19
C ASP A 407 9.70 -2.33 3.65
N ASP A 408 8.49 -2.28 3.09
CA ASP A 408 7.52 -1.20 3.34
C ASP A 408 6.92 -1.19 4.75
N SER A 409 7.19 -2.22 5.57
CA SER A 409 6.91 -2.21 7.00
C SER A 409 7.93 -1.39 7.81
N LYS A 410 9.06 -1.02 7.19
CA LYS A 410 10.12 -0.22 7.79
C LYS A 410 10.07 1.24 7.34
N GLY A 411 10.94 2.04 7.93
CA GLY A 411 11.01 3.47 7.66
C GLY A 411 11.43 3.78 6.23
N PHE A 412 10.72 4.74 5.62
CA PHE A 412 11.09 5.30 4.32
C PHE A 412 12.36 6.14 4.44
N ILE A 413 13.28 5.96 3.51
CA ILE A 413 14.55 6.68 3.42
C ILE A 413 14.54 7.56 2.18
N SER A 414 14.83 8.84 2.35
CA SER A 414 14.97 9.79 1.27
C SER A 414 16.37 10.40 1.30
N TYR A 415 17.06 10.33 0.17
CA TYR A 415 18.38 10.88 -0.08
C TYR A 415 18.30 12.07 -1.02
N LEU A 416 18.80 13.21 -0.53
CA LEU A 416 18.88 14.43 -1.32
C LEU A 416 20.33 14.91 -1.48
N GLY A 417 20.72 15.13 -2.73
CA GLY A 417 22.02 15.70 -3.05
C GLY A 417 22.08 17.21 -2.97
N GLY A 418 22.82 17.73 -1.98
CA GLY A 418 22.92 19.16 -1.68
C GLY A 418 22.21 19.50 -0.36
N HIS A 419 22.36 20.73 0.14
CA HIS A 419 21.60 21.24 1.31
C HIS A 419 21.56 22.78 1.34
N THR A 420 21.81 23.44 0.20
CA THR A 420 21.91 24.92 0.11
C THR A 420 20.89 25.54 -0.84
N TYR A 421 19.66 25.02 -0.84
CA TYR A 421 18.57 25.44 -1.73
C TYR A 421 18.02 26.85 -1.43
N VAL A 422 18.32 27.40 -0.25
CA VAL A 422 18.03 28.78 0.13
C VAL A 422 19.32 29.45 0.59
N ASP A 423 19.57 30.67 0.08
CA ASP A 423 20.71 31.49 0.46
C ASP A 423 20.23 32.84 0.99
N CYS A 424 20.22 32.95 2.30
CA CYS A 424 19.95 34.20 3.02
C CYS A 424 21.25 34.95 3.32
N THR A 425 22.10 35.22 2.31
CA THR A 425 23.41 35.84 2.56
C THR A 425 23.53 37.29 2.12
N GLY A 426 24.15 38.07 3.02
CA GLY A 426 25.04 39.17 2.65
C GLY A 426 26.50 38.73 2.46
N GLY A 427 26.79 37.53 1.92
CA GLY A 427 28.13 36.92 1.90
C GLY A 427 28.52 36.40 0.52
N GLY A 428 29.57 37.00 -0.08
CA GLY A 428 30.05 36.70 -1.44
C GLY A 428 30.74 35.33 -1.62
N PRO A 429 31.18 35.01 -2.86
CA PRO A 429 31.55 33.64 -3.26
C PRO A 429 32.99 33.28 -2.84
N GLY A 430 33.17 32.14 -2.14
CA GLY A 430 34.49 31.48 -2.00
C GLY A 430 34.95 31.00 -0.61
N GLY A 431 34.10 30.93 0.41
CA GLY A 431 34.41 30.29 1.70
C GLY A 431 33.15 29.72 2.35
N PRO A 432 33.23 28.86 3.39
CA PRO A 432 32.04 28.32 4.08
C PRO A 432 31.23 29.52 4.55
N LYS A 433 30.12 29.76 3.86
CA LYS A 433 29.27 30.90 4.13
C LYS A 433 28.59 30.59 5.46
N GLY A 434 29.05 31.28 6.50
CA GLY A 434 28.34 31.31 7.78
C GLY A 434 26.88 31.58 7.52
N GLY A 435 26.03 30.85 8.24
CA GLY A 435 24.58 30.96 8.20
C GLY A 435 24.09 32.39 8.40
N PRO A 436 22.77 32.61 8.34
CA PRO A 436 22.20 33.95 8.46
C PRO A 436 22.79 34.65 9.68
N GLY A 437 23.60 35.68 9.41
CA GLY A 437 24.16 36.57 10.42
C GLY A 437 23.12 37.52 11.02
N GLY A 438 21.84 37.25 10.83
CA GLY A 438 20.74 37.76 11.63
C GLY A 438 19.95 36.55 12.07
N GLY A 439 20.01 36.20 13.36
CA GLY A 439 19.11 35.19 13.90
C GLY A 439 17.67 35.63 13.66
N ALA A 440 16.76 34.68 13.46
CA ALA A 440 15.35 34.94 13.66
C ALA A 440 15.20 35.70 14.98
N VAL A 441 14.46 36.81 14.95
CA VAL A 441 14.14 37.58 16.15
C VAL A 441 13.44 36.59 17.09
N GLN A 442 14.04 36.23 18.21
CA GLN A 442 13.44 35.23 19.09
C GLN A 442 12.31 35.87 19.89
N ASN A 443 11.28 35.11 20.24
CA ASN A 443 10.25 35.57 21.16
C ASN A 443 10.73 35.63 22.62
N ALA A 444 11.91 35.08 22.91
CA ALA A 444 12.54 35.10 24.22
C ALA A 444 14.02 35.52 24.12
N HIS A 445 14.43 36.54 24.86
CA HIS A 445 15.82 37.02 24.90
C HIS A 445 16.40 36.85 26.31
N GLU A 446 17.63 36.34 26.41
CA GLU A 446 18.37 36.30 27.68
C GLU A 446 19.24 37.56 27.83
N PHE A 447 18.98 38.30 28.91
CA PHE A 447 19.81 39.44 29.29
C PHE A 447 20.81 39.10 30.40
N LYS A 448 22.05 39.52 30.16
CA LYS A 448 23.14 39.51 31.15
C LYS A 448 23.53 40.91 31.55
N PHE A 449 23.53 41.17 32.86
CA PHE A 449 23.94 42.44 33.45
C PHE A 449 25.27 42.28 34.17
N GLU A 450 26.30 43.01 33.74
CA GLU A 450 27.61 43.05 34.40
C GLU A 450 27.78 44.39 35.13
N PHE A 451 28.26 44.33 36.37
CA PHE A 451 28.47 45.47 37.26
C PHE A 451 29.96 45.69 37.54
N LYS A 452 30.35 46.92 37.92
CA LYS A 452 31.75 47.23 38.29
C LYS A 452 32.13 46.62 39.64
N ASP A 453 31.20 46.62 40.59
CA ASP A 453 31.39 46.10 41.93
C ASP A 453 30.53 44.86 42.16
N LYS A 454 30.76 44.16 43.27
CA LYS A 454 29.99 42.97 43.61
C LYS A 454 28.52 43.30 43.88
N VAL A 455 27.62 42.43 43.42
CA VAL A 455 26.16 42.54 43.51
C VAL A 455 25.54 41.34 44.23
N ASP A 456 26.36 40.54 44.93
CA ASP A 456 25.94 39.30 45.61
C ASP A 456 25.43 39.48 47.06
N ASP A 457 25.17 40.74 47.49
CA ASP A 457 24.58 41.08 48.80
C ASP A 457 23.13 40.58 48.88
N PRO A 458 22.77 39.72 49.86
CA PRO A 458 21.40 39.22 50.03
C PRO A 458 20.35 40.30 50.37
N HIS A 459 20.78 41.54 50.66
CA HIS A 459 19.89 42.69 50.86
C HIS A 459 19.85 43.67 49.67
N ALA A 460 20.50 43.33 48.55
CA ALA A 460 20.37 44.11 47.32
C ALA A 460 19.06 43.74 46.63
N SER A 461 18.30 44.77 46.26
CA SER A 461 17.12 44.69 45.41
C SER A 461 17.36 45.45 44.13
N PHE A 462 16.88 44.91 43.03
CA PHE A 462 17.02 45.41 41.67
C PHE A 462 15.63 45.67 41.11
N THR A 463 15.42 46.85 40.55
CA THR A 463 14.21 47.20 39.83
C THR A 463 14.56 47.38 38.37
N ILE A 464 13.98 46.57 37.50
CA ILE A 464 14.09 46.69 36.05
C ILE A 464 12.79 47.32 35.56
N HIS A 465 12.91 48.46 34.89
CA HIS A 465 11.84 49.14 34.17
C HIS A 465 12.19 49.16 32.68
N VAL A 466 11.22 48.82 31.85
CA VAL A 466 11.40 48.64 30.41
C VAL A 466 10.26 49.32 29.70
N ASP A 467 10.56 50.31 28.85
CA ASP A 467 9.60 50.86 27.89
C ASP A 467 9.76 50.11 26.57
N TYR A 468 8.64 49.71 25.97
CA TYR A 468 8.62 48.94 24.72
C TYR A 468 7.48 49.39 23.81
N ASN A 469 7.58 48.98 22.54
CA ASN A 469 6.56 49.20 21.53
C ASN A 469 5.97 47.85 21.14
N ASP A 470 4.67 47.65 21.39
CA ASP A 470 3.89 46.48 21.00
C ASP A 470 3.07 46.83 19.75
N GLY A 471 3.49 46.34 18.58
CA GLY A 471 2.74 46.50 17.33
C GLY A 471 2.44 47.95 16.91
N GLY A 472 3.21 48.93 17.38
CA GLY A 472 3.02 50.38 17.17
C GLY A 472 2.60 51.16 18.42
N THR A 473 2.24 50.49 19.51
CA THR A 473 1.74 51.11 20.76
C THR A 473 2.84 51.15 21.82
N SER A 474 3.09 52.32 22.44
CA SER A 474 4.09 52.44 23.51
C SER A 474 3.54 51.98 24.87
N GLU A 475 4.24 51.03 25.49
CA GLU A 475 3.92 50.43 26.80
C GLU A 475 5.15 50.35 27.71
N SER A 476 4.95 49.95 28.97
CA SER A 476 6.04 49.83 29.95
C SER A 476 5.78 48.73 30.98
N THR A 477 6.80 47.95 31.34
CA THR A 477 6.75 46.97 32.43
C THR A 477 7.83 47.24 33.49
N GLU A 478 7.52 46.99 34.76
CA GLU A 478 8.46 47.18 35.88
C GLU A 478 8.41 45.99 36.84
N ILE A 479 9.58 45.50 37.22
CA ILE A 479 9.74 44.42 38.21
C ILE A 479 10.80 44.80 39.24
N THR A 480 10.54 44.49 40.51
CA THR A 480 11.56 44.56 41.57
C THR A 480 11.83 43.18 42.14
N PHE A 481 13.10 42.78 42.19
CA PHE A 481 13.53 41.46 42.65
C PHE A 481 14.82 41.53 43.48
N SER A 482 15.11 40.47 44.22
CA SER A 482 16.27 40.28 45.09
C SER A 482 16.90 38.90 44.85
N LYS A 483 18.04 38.64 45.49
CA LYS A 483 18.75 37.36 45.37
C LYS A 483 17.89 36.19 45.89
N GLY A 484 17.53 35.25 44.99
CA GLY A 484 16.80 34.03 45.31
C GLY A 484 15.30 34.06 44.95
N ASP A 485 14.86 35.11 44.28
CA ASP A 485 13.51 35.21 43.73
C ASP A 485 13.32 34.27 42.52
N ASP A 486 12.14 33.67 42.42
CA ASP A 486 11.75 32.67 41.41
C ASP A 486 10.29 32.94 41.01
N PHE A 487 10.10 33.84 40.04
CA PHE A 487 8.80 34.23 39.50
C PHE A 487 8.94 34.92 38.14
N ALA A 488 7.84 35.00 37.39
CA ALA A 488 7.70 35.74 36.14
C ALA A 488 6.54 36.75 36.23
N THR A 489 6.66 37.91 35.56
CA THR A 489 5.61 38.94 35.56
C THR A 489 5.62 39.77 34.27
N GLY A 490 4.43 40.18 33.82
CA GLY A 490 4.24 41.09 32.67
C GLY A 490 3.49 40.42 31.51
N ASP A 491 2.76 41.22 30.75
CA ASP A 491 1.94 40.85 29.58
C ASP A 491 1.70 42.12 28.74
N PRO A 492 2.02 42.17 27.43
CA PRO A 492 2.56 41.09 26.60
C PRO A 492 4.07 40.82 26.78
N LEU A 493 4.84 41.73 27.39
CA LEU A 493 6.25 41.50 27.72
C LEU A 493 6.41 40.93 29.14
N GLU A 494 6.68 39.63 29.26
CA GLU A 494 6.99 38.94 30.50
C GLU A 494 8.48 39.03 30.83
N ILE A 495 8.82 39.42 32.05
CA ILE A 495 10.17 39.30 32.60
C ILE A 495 10.21 38.08 33.54
N ASP A 496 10.94 37.04 33.14
CA ASP A 496 11.09 35.78 33.87
C ASP A 496 12.46 35.70 34.58
N LEU A 497 12.40 35.51 35.90
CA LEU A 497 13.55 35.41 36.79
C LEU A 497 13.75 34.01 37.37
N SER A 498 12.92 33.03 36.99
CA SER A 498 12.92 31.68 37.58
C SER A 498 14.26 30.96 37.52
N SER A 499 15.05 31.25 36.48
CA SER A 499 16.37 30.67 36.26
C SER A 499 17.53 31.64 36.56
N MET A 500 17.24 32.82 37.09
CA MET A 500 18.19 33.91 37.34
C MET A 500 19.33 33.48 38.28
N LYS A 501 20.56 33.87 37.94
CA LYS A 501 21.75 33.64 38.77
C LYS A 501 22.49 34.95 39.06
N ILE A 502 22.75 35.21 40.34
CA ILE A 502 23.60 36.32 40.79
C ILE A 502 24.97 35.76 41.21
N LYS A 503 26.03 36.15 40.50
CA LYS A 503 27.41 35.67 40.73
C LYS A 503 28.41 36.81 40.73
N ASP A 504 28.97 37.12 41.90
CA ASP A 504 29.99 38.16 42.09
C ASP A 504 29.57 39.52 41.51
N LYS A 505 29.92 39.82 40.25
CA LYS A 505 29.63 41.06 39.54
C LYS A 505 28.58 40.92 38.43
N THR A 506 27.97 39.76 38.25
CA THR A 506 27.00 39.52 37.16
C THR A 506 25.64 39.05 37.68
N ILE A 507 24.60 39.46 36.97
CA ILE A 507 23.27 38.86 36.98
C ILE A 507 23.07 38.25 35.60
N GLU A 508 22.76 36.97 35.54
CA GLU A 508 22.65 36.16 34.32
C GLU A 508 21.31 35.41 34.33
N LYS A 509 20.86 34.91 33.18
CA LYS A 509 19.59 34.18 33.06
C LYS A 509 18.35 35.00 33.44
N VAL A 510 18.30 36.26 33.03
CA VAL A 510 17.10 37.09 33.11
C VAL A 510 16.43 37.05 31.74
N PHE A 511 15.27 36.42 31.64
CA PHE A 511 14.60 36.20 30.37
C PHE A 511 13.49 37.22 30.15
N PHE A 512 13.43 37.74 28.93
CA PHE A 512 12.38 38.62 28.48
C PHE A 512 11.62 37.83 27.42
N ASN A 513 10.37 37.51 27.69
CA ASN A 513 9.54 36.69 26.83
C ASN A 513 8.40 37.57 26.31
N ASN A 514 8.27 37.67 25.00
CA ASN A 514 7.07 38.19 24.39
C ASN A 514 6.01 37.08 24.42
N LYS A 515 4.94 37.29 25.19
CA LYS A 515 3.74 36.44 25.29
C LYS A 515 2.58 36.97 24.45
N GLY A 516 2.79 38.09 23.76
CA GLY A 516 1.82 38.72 22.88
C GLY A 516 1.93 38.26 21.43
N THR A 517 0.91 38.60 20.66
CA THR A 517 0.80 38.24 19.24
C THR A 517 1.46 39.23 18.29
N ASN A 518 1.94 40.38 18.77
CA ASN A 518 2.72 41.31 17.96
C ASN A 518 4.20 41.28 18.36
N THR A 519 5.07 41.69 17.45
CA THR A 519 6.48 41.94 17.73
C THR A 519 6.61 43.09 18.74
N ILE A 520 7.45 42.87 19.75
CA ILE A 520 7.78 43.87 20.76
C ILE A 520 9.17 44.45 20.48
N THR A 521 9.27 45.76 20.29
CA THR A 521 10.57 46.46 20.27
C THR A 521 10.82 47.12 21.61
N LEU A 522 11.85 46.67 22.33
CA LEU A 522 12.33 47.34 23.53
C LEU A 522 12.93 48.68 23.11
N THR A 523 12.58 49.75 23.82
CA THR A 523 12.99 51.12 23.46
C THR A 523 13.84 51.78 24.53
N HIS A 524 13.54 51.51 25.80
CA HIS A 524 14.26 52.12 26.92
C HIS A 524 14.37 51.15 28.09
N PHE A 525 15.57 51.02 28.63
CA PHE A 525 15.84 50.29 29.85
C PHE A 525 16.22 51.25 30.97
N LYS A 526 15.66 51.01 32.15
CA LYS A 526 16.06 51.67 33.39
C LYS A 526 16.20 50.66 34.51
N ILE A 527 17.40 50.54 35.05
CA ILE A 527 17.72 49.64 36.15
C ILE A 527 18.07 50.45 37.38
N THR A 528 17.35 50.21 38.48
CA THR A 528 17.61 50.79 39.79
C THR A 528 18.06 49.69 40.74
N PHE A 529 19.04 49.96 41.60
CA PHE A 529 19.51 48.97 42.58
C PHE A 529 19.78 49.61 43.94
N THR A 530 19.42 48.93 45.03
CA THR A 530 19.53 49.51 46.38
C THR A 530 20.96 49.45 46.93
N LYS A 531 21.78 48.47 46.52
CA LYS A 531 23.20 48.31 46.86
C LYS A 531 23.95 47.49 45.80
N GLY A 532 25.21 47.83 45.54
CA GLY A 532 26.10 47.09 44.64
C GLY A 532 26.34 47.78 43.30
N GLY A 533 27.41 48.58 43.23
CA GLY A 533 28.17 48.98 42.02
C GLY A 533 27.47 49.62 40.81
N LYS A 534 28.25 50.33 40.00
CA LYS A 534 27.76 50.91 38.73
C LYS A 534 27.56 49.79 37.68
N LEU A 535 26.42 49.76 36.98
CA LEU A 535 26.21 48.87 35.83
C LEU A 535 27.28 49.18 34.78
N LYS A 536 27.99 48.14 34.34
CA LYS A 536 29.16 48.23 33.44
C LYS A 536 28.75 47.89 32.01
N LYS A 537 27.96 46.85 31.84
CA LYS A 537 27.57 46.29 30.54
C LYS A 537 26.22 45.59 30.66
N VAL A 538 25.37 45.78 29.65
CA VAL A 538 24.23 44.90 29.39
C VAL A 538 24.51 44.18 28.08
N GLU A 539 24.27 42.88 28.08
CA GLU A 539 24.47 42.02 26.93
C GLU A 539 23.20 41.22 26.72
N ASP A 540 22.56 41.42 25.57
CA ASP A 540 21.59 40.48 25.04
C ASP A 540 22.37 39.31 24.42
N LYS A 541 22.13 38.12 24.94
CA LYS A 541 22.79 36.89 24.49
C LYS A 541 22.23 36.37 23.17
N VAL A 542 21.03 36.77 22.80
CA VAL A 542 20.26 36.21 21.70
C VAL A 542 20.36 37.10 20.44
N GLY A 543 20.07 38.40 20.55
CA GLY A 543 20.19 39.38 19.46
C GLY A 543 21.62 39.90 19.21
N LYS A 544 22.60 39.50 20.03
CA LYS A 544 24.02 39.90 19.99
C LYS A 544 24.29 41.40 20.17
N ASP A 545 23.31 42.19 20.63
CA ASP A 545 23.54 43.61 20.91
C ASP A 545 24.25 43.79 22.26
N THR A 546 25.32 44.60 22.25
CA THR A 546 26.14 44.85 23.44
C THR A 546 26.29 46.33 23.69
N THR A 547 25.49 46.85 24.63
CA THR A 547 25.62 48.24 25.05
C THR A 547 26.69 48.37 26.14
N ASN A 548 27.87 48.86 25.75
CA ASN A 548 28.90 49.28 26.68
C ASN A 548 28.56 50.68 27.21
N LEU A 549 28.03 50.76 28.44
CA LEU A 549 27.53 52.01 29.05
C LEU A 549 28.62 52.94 29.60
N LEU A 550 29.88 52.73 29.22
CA LEU A 550 31.01 53.50 29.76
C LEU A 550 31.65 54.37 28.70
N ASP A 551 31.15 55.59 28.59
CA ASP A 551 32.06 56.72 28.43
C ASP A 551 31.69 57.93 29.31
N SER A 552 32.66 58.31 30.14
CA SER A 552 32.81 59.55 30.91
C SER A 552 31.97 59.79 32.20
N HIS A 553 32.77 59.91 33.28
CA HIS A 553 32.60 60.76 34.47
C HIS A 553 31.94 60.22 35.74
N ASP A 554 32.68 60.42 36.83
CA ASP A 554 32.34 60.10 38.20
C ASP A 554 31.16 60.93 38.70
N GLY A 555 29.98 60.29 38.76
CA GLY A 555 28.87 60.75 39.60
C GLY A 555 27.50 60.64 38.92
N ILE A 556 26.91 59.44 38.92
CA ILE A 556 25.48 59.20 38.61
C ILE A 556 24.94 58.17 39.63
N PRO A 557 23.68 58.27 40.10
CA PRO A 557 23.15 57.55 41.27
C PRO A 557 22.91 56.04 41.03
N SER A 558 22.31 55.37 42.01
CA SER A 558 21.79 53.98 42.00
C SER A 558 20.79 53.62 40.89
N VAL A 559 20.72 54.42 39.82
CA VAL A 559 19.80 54.32 38.68
C VAL A 559 20.63 54.46 37.42
N THR A 560 20.55 53.51 36.50
CA THR A 560 21.18 53.56 35.17
C THR A 560 20.11 53.36 34.11
N SER A 561 20.09 54.19 33.07
CA SER A 561 19.13 54.09 31.98
C SER A 561 19.81 54.22 30.62
N PHE A 562 19.30 53.53 29.60
CA PHE A 562 19.80 53.56 28.25
C PHE A 562 18.70 53.22 27.25
N ASP A 563 18.81 53.77 26.05
CA ASP A 563 17.93 53.42 24.94
C ASP A 563 18.45 52.16 24.24
N THR A 564 17.54 51.36 23.72
CA THR A 564 17.82 50.15 22.93
C THR A 564 16.83 50.09 21.76
N ASN A 565 17.09 49.23 20.78
CA ASN A 565 16.12 48.88 19.74
C ASN A 565 15.99 47.36 19.62
N ASP A 566 16.19 46.65 20.73
CA ASP A 566 16.13 45.19 20.76
C ASP A 566 14.72 44.70 20.44
N VAL A 567 14.59 43.66 19.64
CA VAL A 567 13.30 43.22 19.08
C VAL A 567 13.02 41.80 19.57
N LEU A 568 11.82 41.53 20.06
CA LEU A 568 11.33 40.21 20.40
C LEU A 568 10.15 39.85 19.49
N ALA A 569 10.23 38.70 18.83
CA ALA A 569 9.12 38.22 17.99
C ALA A 569 7.89 37.87 18.82
N ALA A 570 6.71 37.85 18.20
CA ALA A 570 5.47 37.41 18.83
C ALA A 570 5.58 35.97 19.37
N SER A 571 4.89 35.64 20.46
CA SER A 571 4.77 34.23 20.87
C SER A 571 3.87 33.49 19.89
N SER A 572 4.46 32.63 19.08
CA SER A 572 3.72 31.65 18.29
C SER A 572 3.52 30.36 19.11
N GLY A 573 2.27 30.10 19.51
CA GLY A 573 1.74 28.75 19.27
C GLY A 573 1.69 28.55 17.75
N ALA A 574 1.66 27.30 17.27
CA ALA A 574 1.69 27.02 15.83
C ALA A 574 0.78 27.98 15.05
N GLY A 575 1.40 28.79 14.18
CA GLY A 575 0.74 29.67 13.22
C GLY A 575 -0.19 30.76 13.77
N THR A 576 0.34 31.94 14.09
CA THR A 576 -0.41 33.20 13.89
C THR A 576 0.30 34.09 12.86
N GLY A 577 0.11 33.71 11.59
CA GLY A 577 0.02 34.58 10.43
C GLY A 577 1.25 35.34 9.93
N GLY A 578 1.66 34.99 8.70
CA GLY A 578 2.42 35.86 7.81
C GLY A 578 3.78 36.29 8.34
N GLY A 579 4.75 35.38 8.30
CA GLY A 579 6.14 35.81 8.25
C GLY A 579 6.25 36.84 7.11
N THR A 580 6.84 37.99 7.38
CA THR A 580 7.24 38.85 6.26
C THR A 580 8.16 37.96 5.42
N PRO A 581 7.95 37.80 4.10
CA PRO A 581 8.87 37.06 3.27
C PRO A 581 10.26 37.54 3.65
N LEU A 582 11.18 36.63 3.96
CA LEU A 582 12.54 37.02 4.30
C LEU A 582 13.08 37.70 3.03
N SER A 583 12.86 39.01 2.89
CA SER A 583 13.17 39.82 1.72
C SER A 583 14.69 39.92 1.47
N SER A 584 15.47 39.23 2.31
CA SER A 584 16.90 39.05 2.29
C SER A 584 17.35 37.64 1.84
N CYS A 585 16.42 36.72 1.59
CA CYS A 585 16.70 35.36 1.10
C CYS A 585 16.57 35.27 -0.42
N THR A 586 17.51 34.54 -1.02
CA THR A 586 17.48 34.16 -2.43
C THR A 586 17.18 32.66 -2.51
N TYR A 587 16.02 32.30 -3.05
CA TYR A 587 15.66 30.91 -3.36
C TYR A 587 16.44 30.48 -4.60
N LYS A 588 17.18 29.37 -4.51
CA LYS A 588 17.99 28.88 -5.63
C LYS A 588 17.32 27.75 -6.41
N ASN A 589 16.54 26.90 -5.72
CA ASN A 589 15.81 25.80 -6.34
C ASN A 589 14.49 25.53 -5.58
N VAL A 590 13.36 25.96 -6.15
CA VAL A 590 12.03 25.79 -5.53
C VAL A 590 11.60 24.32 -5.50
N ALA A 591 11.90 23.55 -6.54
CA ALA A 591 11.57 22.13 -6.60
C ALA A 591 12.31 21.32 -5.51
N GLY A 592 13.59 21.63 -5.27
CA GLY A 592 14.38 21.04 -4.18
C GLY A 592 13.82 21.36 -2.80
N ILE A 593 13.40 22.61 -2.56
CA ILE A 593 12.75 22.98 -1.29
C ILE A 593 11.41 22.27 -1.13
N ARG A 594 10.61 22.16 -2.21
CA ARG A 594 9.34 21.43 -2.17
C ARG A 594 9.53 19.94 -1.92
N TYR A 595 10.57 19.34 -2.48
CA TYR A 595 10.92 17.95 -2.20
C TYR A 595 11.14 17.73 -0.71
N VAL A 596 11.98 18.58 -0.10
CA VAL A 596 12.24 18.58 1.35
C VAL A 596 10.95 18.72 2.16
N LEU A 597 10.10 19.69 1.83
CA LEU A 597 8.87 19.95 2.58
C LEU A 597 7.80 18.86 2.38
N ASN A 598 7.76 18.24 1.19
CA ASN A 598 6.94 17.06 0.95
C ASN A 598 7.41 15.89 1.83
N THR A 599 8.73 15.67 1.97
CA THR A 599 9.29 14.68 2.92
C THR A 599 8.85 14.94 4.34
N VAL A 600 8.88 16.20 4.76
CA VAL A 600 8.52 16.60 6.14
C VAL A 600 7.05 16.35 6.47
N LEU A 601 6.16 16.55 5.49
CA LEU A 601 4.75 16.18 5.63
C LEU A 601 4.47 14.71 5.28
N ASP A 602 5.52 13.93 5.00
CA ASP A 602 5.42 12.53 4.61
C ASP A 602 4.45 12.37 3.39
N LEU A 603 4.57 13.30 2.45
CA LEU A 603 3.88 13.31 1.15
C LEU A 603 4.72 12.61 0.07
N GLN A 604 5.63 11.73 0.47
CA GLN A 604 6.46 10.95 -0.46
C GLN A 604 5.76 9.64 -0.83
N ALA A 605 6.15 9.05 -1.96
CA ALA A 605 5.38 8.03 -2.68
C ALA A 605 4.74 6.95 -1.81
N TYR A 606 3.43 6.85 -1.98
CA TYR A 606 2.80 5.56 -2.05
C TYR A 606 3.18 4.93 -3.38
N VAL A 607 3.67 3.69 -3.34
CA VAL A 607 3.38 2.75 -4.43
C VAL A 607 1.86 2.71 -4.48
N ASN A 608 1.25 3.17 -5.57
CA ASN A 608 -0.20 3.10 -5.74
C ASN A 608 -0.55 1.64 -5.92
N TYR A 609 -0.74 0.98 -4.79
CA TYR A 609 -1.35 -0.32 -4.75
C TYR A 609 -2.76 -0.15 -5.29
N LYS A 610 -3.09 -0.91 -6.32
CA LYS A 610 -4.46 -1.04 -6.78
C LYS A 610 -4.90 -2.45 -6.50
N GLU A 611 -6.06 -2.57 -5.87
CA GLU A 611 -6.65 -3.86 -5.59
C GLU A 611 -7.30 -4.43 -6.86
N PHE A 612 -6.99 -5.69 -7.15
CA PHE A 612 -7.50 -6.46 -8.27
C PHE A 612 -8.15 -7.76 -7.80
N MET A 613 -9.18 -8.20 -8.53
CA MET A 613 -9.87 -9.47 -8.29
C MET A 613 -9.83 -10.35 -9.54
N LYS A 614 -9.07 -11.46 -9.50
CA LYS A 614 -9.16 -12.53 -10.52
C LYS A 614 -9.92 -13.77 -10.02
N SER A 615 -10.27 -13.81 -8.74
CA SER A 615 -11.06 -14.87 -8.11
C SER A 615 -12.56 -14.68 -8.34
N SER A 616 -13.34 -15.74 -8.20
CA SER A 616 -14.81 -15.65 -8.22
C SER A 616 -15.34 -15.44 -6.80
N PRO A 617 -16.27 -14.49 -6.58
CA PRO A 617 -16.94 -14.34 -5.29
C PRO A 617 -17.83 -15.55 -5.00
N VAL A 618 -17.95 -15.94 -3.73
CA VAL A 618 -18.79 -17.04 -3.25
C VAL A 618 -19.77 -16.55 -2.22
N MET A 619 -21.00 -17.03 -2.26
CA MET A 619 -22.04 -16.63 -1.32
C MET A 619 -22.31 -17.69 -0.26
N ASP A 620 -22.79 -17.22 0.88
CA ASP A 620 -23.39 -18.08 1.90
C ASP A 620 -24.52 -17.33 2.61
N LEU A 621 -25.44 -18.07 3.20
CA LEU A 621 -26.43 -17.50 4.12
C LEU A 621 -25.88 -17.58 5.55
N ALA A 622 -26.11 -16.53 6.33
CA ALA A 622 -25.72 -16.46 7.72
C ALA A 622 -26.84 -15.93 8.62
N ASP A 623 -26.77 -16.32 9.89
CA ASP A 623 -27.58 -15.79 10.99
C ASP A 623 -26.74 -14.75 11.76
N LEU A 624 -26.63 -13.53 11.22
CA LEU A 624 -25.83 -12.46 11.86
C LEU A 624 -26.53 -11.83 13.06
N ASP A 625 -27.85 -11.93 13.18
CA ASP A 625 -28.63 -11.35 14.27
C ASP A 625 -28.90 -12.34 15.43
N GLY A 626 -28.45 -13.59 15.28
CA GLY A 626 -28.46 -14.62 16.31
C GLY A 626 -29.87 -15.10 16.65
N ASN A 627 -30.80 -14.99 15.71
CA ASN A 627 -32.21 -15.28 15.92
C ASN A 627 -32.58 -16.74 15.52
N GLY A 628 -31.64 -17.47 14.93
CA GLY A 628 -31.80 -18.83 14.40
C GLY A 628 -32.29 -18.90 12.95
N GLU A 629 -32.38 -17.78 12.23
CA GLU A 629 -32.80 -17.67 10.84
C GLU A 629 -31.64 -17.19 9.95
N TYR A 630 -31.24 -18.04 8.99
CA TYR A 630 -30.18 -17.76 8.02
C TYR A 630 -30.73 -16.91 6.86
N ASN A 631 -30.99 -15.63 7.12
CA ASN A 631 -31.61 -14.71 6.17
C ASN A 631 -30.62 -13.69 5.58
N ASP A 632 -29.45 -13.51 6.18
CA ASP A 632 -28.47 -12.54 5.71
C ASP A 632 -27.54 -13.19 4.68
N LEU A 633 -27.53 -12.63 3.47
CA LEU A 633 -26.68 -13.09 2.40
C LEU A 633 -25.29 -12.44 2.53
N ILE A 634 -24.23 -13.26 2.55
CA ILE A 634 -22.84 -12.82 2.67
C ILE A 634 -22.08 -13.21 1.41
N ALA A 635 -21.29 -12.28 0.87
CA ALA A 635 -20.33 -12.51 -0.21
C ALA A 635 -18.91 -12.61 0.35
N TYR A 636 -18.20 -13.68 0.01
CA TYR A 636 -16.78 -13.86 0.28
C TYR A 636 -15.99 -13.77 -1.01
N TYR A 637 -14.91 -13.00 -1.02
CA TYR A 637 -14.04 -12.91 -2.19
C TYR A 637 -12.59 -12.67 -1.80
N GLY A 638 -11.68 -13.14 -2.65
CA GLY A 638 -10.26 -12.89 -2.57
C GLY A 638 -9.80 -11.87 -3.59
N SER A 639 -8.85 -11.02 -3.18
CA SER A 639 -8.23 -10.02 -4.03
C SER A 639 -6.78 -9.80 -3.63
N PHE A 640 -6.08 -8.99 -4.42
CA PHE A 640 -4.69 -8.64 -4.19
C PHE A 640 -4.40 -7.22 -4.65
N ASP A 641 -3.50 -6.56 -3.94
CA ASP A 641 -2.92 -5.28 -4.31
C ASP A 641 -1.79 -5.49 -5.32
N TYR A 642 -1.64 -4.62 -6.32
CA TYR A 642 -0.49 -4.62 -7.22
C TYR A 642 0.17 -3.23 -7.21
N PRO A 643 1.51 -3.12 -7.18
CA PRO A 643 2.51 -4.18 -7.40
C PRO A 643 2.93 -5.05 -6.20
N GLY A 644 2.33 -4.89 -5.01
CA GLY A 644 2.83 -5.56 -3.79
C GLY A 644 2.41 -7.02 -3.65
N TYR A 645 1.34 -7.42 -4.34
CA TYR A 645 0.69 -8.72 -4.19
C TYR A 645 0.28 -9.03 -2.74
N THR A 646 -0.01 -8.00 -1.93
CA THR A 646 -0.65 -8.15 -0.61
C THR A 646 -2.10 -8.58 -0.81
N GLY A 647 -2.57 -9.53 -0.01
CA GLY A 647 -3.88 -10.17 -0.20
C GLY A 647 -4.95 -9.70 0.74
N HIS A 648 -6.18 -9.72 0.24
CA HIS A 648 -7.40 -9.50 1.00
C HIS A 648 -8.33 -10.70 0.82
N LEU A 649 -8.96 -11.13 1.92
CA LEU A 649 -10.14 -11.98 1.89
C LEU A 649 -11.21 -11.23 2.65
N ARG A 650 -12.31 -10.88 1.98
CA ARG A 650 -13.36 -10.06 2.60
C ARG A 650 -14.68 -10.78 2.68
N ALA A 651 -15.45 -10.47 3.71
CA ALA A 651 -16.85 -10.81 3.81
C ALA A 651 -17.70 -9.55 3.75
N LEU A 652 -18.65 -9.52 2.82
CA LEU A 652 -19.58 -8.42 2.65
C LEU A 652 -21.00 -8.91 2.90
N LYS A 653 -21.73 -8.27 3.81
CA LYS A 653 -23.19 -8.45 3.91
C LYS A 653 -23.85 -7.77 2.72
N VAL A 654 -24.69 -8.51 2.02
CA VAL A 654 -25.58 -7.98 0.98
C VAL A 654 -26.83 -7.43 1.65
N LYS A 655 -27.16 -6.17 1.40
CA LYS A 655 -28.41 -5.54 1.85
C LYS A 655 -29.55 -5.79 0.85
N ASP A 656 -30.78 -5.61 1.32
CA ASP A 656 -32.00 -5.71 0.52
C ASP A 656 -32.03 -4.73 -0.66
N ASP A 657 -31.33 -3.59 -0.53
CA ASP A 657 -31.21 -2.57 -1.57
C ASP A 657 -30.10 -2.87 -2.59
N GLY A 658 -29.40 -4.00 -2.48
CA GLY A 658 -28.30 -4.40 -3.36
C GLY A 658 -26.93 -3.90 -2.92
N SER A 659 -26.86 -2.93 -2.00
CA SER A 659 -25.58 -2.43 -1.47
C SER A 659 -24.92 -3.44 -0.53
N PHE A 660 -23.62 -3.31 -0.37
CA PHE A 660 -22.84 -4.16 0.52
C PHE A 660 -22.49 -3.45 1.83
N THR A 661 -22.08 -4.21 2.83
CA THR A 661 -21.41 -3.69 4.04
C THR A 661 -20.32 -4.67 4.39
N GLU A 662 -19.09 -4.18 4.40
CA GLU A 662 -17.96 -4.99 4.86
C GLU A 662 -18.20 -5.41 6.32
N LEU A 663 -18.13 -6.72 6.53
CA LEU A 663 -18.18 -7.33 7.86
C LEU A 663 -16.76 -7.49 8.41
N TRP A 664 -15.83 -7.88 7.55
CA TRP A 664 -14.42 -8.03 7.88
C TRP A 664 -13.55 -8.19 6.63
N ASP A 665 -12.27 -7.85 6.81
CA ASP A 665 -11.15 -8.22 5.95
C ASP A 665 -10.16 -9.07 6.78
N ALA A 666 -9.76 -10.22 6.24
CA ALA A 666 -8.82 -11.14 6.87
C ALA A 666 -7.39 -10.58 6.91
N ALA A 667 -7.02 -9.69 5.97
CA ALA A 667 -5.70 -9.05 5.94
C ALA A 667 -5.40 -8.34 7.27
N ASN A 668 -6.41 -7.68 7.82
CA ASN A 668 -6.32 -6.95 9.10
C ASN A 668 -6.36 -7.85 10.34
N LYS A 669 -6.40 -9.18 10.17
CA LYS A 669 -6.67 -10.16 11.24
C LYS A 669 -5.72 -11.35 11.23
N ILE A 670 -4.66 -11.32 10.43
CA ILE A 670 -3.59 -12.31 10.48
C ILE A 670 -2.92 -12.22 11.86
N PRO A 671 -2.92 -13.31 12.66
CA PRO A 671 -2.36 -13.26 14.00
C PRO A 671 -0.83 -13.29 13.93
N SER A 672 -0.16 -12.57 14.84
CA SER A 672 1.31 -12.64 14.97
C SER A 672 1.83 -14.00 15.47
N ASN A 673 0.94 -14.87 15.96
CA ASN A 673 1.20 -16.27 16.31
C ASN A 673 0.21 -17.14 15.51
N ARG A 674 0.71 -17.85 14.50
CA ARG A 674 -0.11 -18.60 13.52
C ARG A 674 0.01 -20.10 13.75
N THR A 675 -1.08 -20.85 13.51
CA THR A 675 -1.02 -22.32 13.43
C THR A 675 -0.74 -22.71 11.99
N LEU A 676 0.44 -23.28 11.71
CA LEU A 676 0.85 -23.67 10.36
C LEU A 676 1.04 -25.17 10.25
N TYR A 677 0.40 -25.78 9.25
CA TYR A 677 0.56 -27.20 8.89
C TYR A 677 1.45 -27.32 7.66
N THR A 678 2.27 -28.37 7.59
CA THR A 678 3.02 -28.74 6.38
C THR A 678 3.19 -30.26 6.34
N ALA A 679 3.46 -30.83 5.18
CA ALA A 679 3.76 -32.25 5.06
C ALA A 679 5.25 -32.54 5.39
N ILE A 680 5.52 -33.74 5.91
CA ILE A 680 6.88 -34.27 6.13
C ILE A 680 6.93 -35.65 5.48
N ASP A 681 7.99 -35.93 4.73
CA ASP A 681 8.23 -37.23 4.10
C ASP A 681 8.53 -38.29 5.17
N ASP A 682 7.79 -39.41 5.17
CA ASP A 682 8.21 -40.59 5.92
C ASP A 682 9.43 -41.22 5.23
N SER A 683 10.37 -41.68 6.06
CA SER A 683 11.60 -42.41 5.73
C SER A 683 11.47 -43.59 4.75
N ASP A 684 10.25 -44.03 4.42
CA ASP A 684 9.95 -45.08 3.45
C ASP A 684 9.77 -44.58 1.99
N GLY A 685 9.81 -43.26 1.73
CA GLY A 685 9.65 -42.68 0.38
C GLY A 685 8.24 -42.85 -0.19
N ASP A 686 7.27 -43.07 0.69
CA ASP A 686 5.83 -43.07 0.43
C ASP A 686 5.34 -41.69 0.87
N SER A 687 4.81 -40.89 -0.05
CA SER A 687 4.39 -39.49 0.13
C SER A 687 3.17 -39.36 1.07
N ARG A 688 3.35 -39.83 2.30
CA ARG A 688 2.33 -39.92 3.36
C ARG A 688 2.68 -38.96 4.49
N VAL A 689 1.70 -38.11 4.78
CA VAL A 689 1.75 -37.09 5.82
C VAL A 689 1.21 -37.69 7.12
N ASP A 690 2.03 -37.79 8.17
CA ASP A 690 1.56 -38.22 9.51
C ASP A 690 2.12 -37.37 10.66
N ASP A 691 2.65 -36.17 10.41
CA ASP A 691 3.15 -35.32 11.51
C ASP A 691 2.74 -33.85 11.45
N ARG A 692 2.50 -33.30 12.64
CA ARG A 692 1.91 -31.97 12.88
C ARG A 692 2.92 -31.08 13.59
N ILE A 693 3.22 -29.91 13.05
CA ILE A 693 4.06 -28.91 13.74
C ILE A 693 3.15 -27.78 14.23
N ASN A 694 2.92 -27.70 15.55
CA ASN A 694 2.34 -26.50 16.13
C ASN A 694 3.47 -25.48 16.38
N LEU A 695 3.55 -24.44 15.54
CA LEU A 695 4.51 -23.33 15.64
C LEU A 695 4.07 -22.33 16.73
N GLU A 696 3.90 -22.79 17.98
CA GLU A 696 3.78 -21.88 19.12
C GLU A 696 5.12 -21.16 19.28
N ALA A 697 5.12 -19.84 19.05
CA ALA A 697 6.24 -18.94 19.25
C ALA A 697 6.73 -18.91 20.71
N SER A 698 7.39 -19.97 21.17
CA SER A 698 8.33 -19.96 22.29
C SER A 698 9.23 -21.20 22.24
N ALA A 699 10.52 -20.99 21.95
CA ALA A 699 11.64 -21.82 22.38
C ALA A 699 11.70 -23.33 22.01
N THR A 700 10.82 -23.89 21.18
CA THR A 700 10.81 -25.35 20.91
C THR A 700 11.10 -25.80 19.48
N PHE A 701 11.60 -24.93 18.59
CA PHE A 701 12.16 -25.38 17.30
C PHE A 701 13.56 -26.01 17.44
N LEU A 702 14.24 -25.78 18.57
CA LEU A 702 15.51 -26.43 18.94
C LEU A 702 15.38 -27.95 19.24
N ALA A 703 14.20 -28.54 19.09
CA ALA A 703 13.91 -29.91 19.50
C ALA A 703 13.19 -30.78 18.47
N LEU A 704 13.11 -30.40 17.19
CA LEU A 704 12.79 -31.36 16.12
C LEU A 704 14.03 -32.17 15.73
N ASN A 705 14.50 -32.98 16.68
CA ASN A 705 14.85 -34.35 16.33
C ASN A 705 13.51 -35.08 16.45
N ASP A 706 12.90 -35.46 15.34
CA ASP A 706 11.85 -36.46 15.46
C ASP A 706 12.48 -37.71 16.09
N SER A 707 12.09 -37.99 17.33
CA SER A 707 12.55 -39.19 18.04
C SER A 707 12.02 -40.50 17.44
N ALA A 708 11.14 -40.44 16.43
CA ALA A 708 10.63 -41.58 15.66
C ALA A 708 11.41 -41.87 14.36
N THR A 709 11.74 -40.87 13.54
CA THR A 709 12.44 -41.04 12.24
C THR A 709 13.92 -40.64 12.26
N GLY A 710 14.35 -39.77 13.18
CA GLY A 710 15.73 -39.34 13.32
C GLY A 710 16.26 -38.40 12.22
N GLN A 711 15.38 -37.78 11.43
CA GLN A 711 15.75 -36.81 10.41
C GLN A 711 16.02 -35.41 11.00
N THR A 712 16.92 -34.67 10.35
CA THR A 712 17.26 -33.27 10.67
C THR A 712 16.51 -32.28 9.77
N ILE A 713 16.33 -31.03 10.19
CA ILE A 713 15.70 -29.96 9.40
C ILE A 713 16.32 -29.83 7.99
N ASN A 714 17.64 -30.03 7.87
CA ASN A 714 18.37 -30.05 6.60
C ASN A 714 17.88 -31.14 5.63
N GLU A 715 17.40 -32.28 6.14
CA GLU A 715 16.86 -33.38 5.33
C GLU A 715 15.41 -33.11 4.90
N ILE A 716 14.65 -32.37 5.72
CA ILE A 716 13.25 -31.98 5.46
C ILE A 716 13.18 -30.83 4.45
N LEU A 717 14.08 -29.84 4.53
CA LEU A 717 14.08 -28.70 3.62
C LEU A 717 14.80 -28.99 2.29
N ASN A 718 15.58 -30.08 2.21
CA ASN A 718 16.36 -30.46 1.04
C ASN A 718 17.30 -29.33 0.53
N VAL A 719 17.67 -28.41 1.42
CA VAL A 719 18.58 -27.29 1.16
C VAL A 719 19.98 -27.69 1.61
N THR A 720 20.98 -27.53 0.75
CA THR A 720 22.39 -27.57 1.18
C THR A 720 22.86 -26.13 1.36
N PRO A 721 23.13 -25.65 2.59
CA PRO A 721 23.60 -24.29 2.82
C PRO A 721 24.90 -24.03 2.05
N SER A 722 24.99 -22.88 1.37
CA SER A 722 26.15 -22.52 0.54
C SER A 722 27.39 -22.16 1.38
N ASP A 723 27.21 -21.87 2.67
CA ASP A 723 28.26 -21.39 3.59
C ASP A 723 28.51 -22.27 4.84
N GLY A 724 27.64 -23.26 5.08
CA GLY A 724 27.81 -24.25 6.15
C GLY A 724 27.46 -23.77 7.57
N THR A 725 26.60 -22.75 7.72
CA THR A 725 26.07 -22.31 9.02
C THR A 725 24.53 -22.42 9.12
N ASP A 726 24.06 -23.07 10.19
CA ASP A 726 22.70 -23.61 10.42
C ASP A 726 21.72 -22.59 11.07
N THR A 727 21.89 -21.28 10.81
CA THR A 727 21.11 -20.20 11.48
C THR A 727 20.07 -19.49 10.59
N ASP A 728 20.08 -19.75 9.29
CA ASP A 728 19.28 -18.97 8.33
C ASP A 728 17.86 -19.53 8.14
N GLU A 729 17.64 -20.81 8.46
CA GLU A 729 16.40 -21.54 8.16
C GLU A 729 15.26 -21.25 9.15
N ILE A 730 15.58 -21.10 10.44
CA ILE A 730 14.61 -20.65 11.47
C ILE A 730 14.22 -19.19 11.22
N SER A 731 15.16 -18.37 10.74
CA SER A 731 14.89 -16.97 10.39
C SER A 731 13.98 -16.88 9.15
N LEU A 732 14.19 -17.73 8.15
CA LEU A 732 13.31 -17.87 6.99
C LEU A 732 11.89 -18.28 7.35
N LEU A 733 11.73 -19.31 8.19
CA LEU A 733 10.40 -19.76 8.60
C LEU A 733 9.71 -18.71 9.50
N ASN A 734 10.44 -18.05 10.39
CA ASN A 734 9.91 -16.93 11.18
C ASN A 734 9.50 -15.75 10.28
N ASN A 735 10.24 -15.46 9.20
CA ASN A 735 9.88 -14.45 8.22
C ASN A 735 8.65 -14.83 7.41
N VAL A 736 8.40 -16.12 7.15
CA VAL A 736 7.16 -16.60 6.51
C VAL A 736 5.98 -16.51 7.48
N ILE A 737 6.21 -16.82 8.78
CA ILE A 737 5.18 -16.77 9.83
C ILE A 737 4.77 -15.34 10.18
N SER A 738 5.70 -14.38 10.13
CA SER A 738 5.45 -12.98 10.48
C SER A 738 4.84 -12.13 9.36
N LYS A 739 4.55 -12.73 8.19
CA LYS A 739 4.09 -12.00 7.01
C LYS A 739 2.57 -11.80 6.99
N ASP A 740 2.20 -10.67 6.38
CA ASP A 740 0.83 -10.35 6.01
C ASP A 740 0.27 -11.38 5.02
N LEU A 741 -1.05 -11.36 4.84
CA LEU A 741 -1.74 -12.27 3.92
C LEU A 741 -1.21 -12.06 2.50
N GLY A 742 -0.77 -13.12 1.84
CA GLY A 742 -0.41 -13.05 0.42
C GLY A 742 -1.62 -12.89 -0.49
N GLY A 743 -1.41 -12.29 -1.66
CA GLY A 743 -2.43 -12.02 -2.68
C GLY A 743 -3.33 -13.22 -2.98
N ILE A 744 -4.65 -13.06 -2.88
CA ILE A 744 -5.60 -14.09 -3.31
C ILE A 744 -6.01 -13.79 -4.74
N ILE A 745 -5.25 -14.35 -5.68
CA ILE A 745 -5.28 -13.95 -7.10
C ILE A 745 -6.34 -14.76 -7.84
N HIS A 746 -6.08 -16.03 -8.14
CA HIS A 746 -7.03 -16.90 -8.86
C HIS A 746 -7.88 -17.78 -7.94
N SER A 747 -7.54 -17.84 -6.65
CA SER A 747 -8.18 -18.73 -5.68
C SER A 747 -9.55 -18.20 -5.27
N SER A 748 -10.59 -18.76 -5.87
CA SER A 748 -11.97 -18.53 -5.45
C SER A 748 -12.18 -19.23 -4.09
N PRO A 749 -12.64 -18.52 -3.04
CA PRO A 749 -12.73 -19.11 -1.69
C PRO A 749 -13.72 -20.29 -1.63
N ALA A 750 -13.39 -21.37 -0.92
CA ALA A 750 -14.33 -22.44 -0.60
C ALA A 750 -14.98 -22.20 0.76
N VAL A 751 -16.30 -22.04 0.78
CA VAL A 751 -17.09 -21.83 2.01
C VAL A 751 -17.65 -23.15 2.49
N VAL A 752 -17.35 -23.51 3.74
CA VAL A 752 -17.67 -24.81 4.31
C VAL A 752 -18.37 -24.63 5.65
N GLY A 753 -19.68 -24.88 5.67
CA GLY A 753 -20.52 -24.78 6.86
C GLY A 753 -20.92 -26.13 7.46
N PRO A 754 -22.00 -26.14 8.27
CA PRO A 754 -22.61 -27.36 8.81
C PRO A 754 -22.91 -28.42 7.74
N SER A 755 -22.62 -29.68 8.06
CA SER A 755 -23.02 -30.83 7.24
C SER A 755 -23.91 -31.79 8.04
N PRO A 756 -25.12 -32.13 7.57
CA PRO A 756 -25.95 -33.12 8.25
C PRO A 756 -25.35 -34.54 8.24
N PHE A 757 -24.28 -34.74 7.46
CA PHE A 757 -23.64 -36.03 7.26
C PHE A 757 -22.31 -36.20 8.01
N VAL A 758 -21.60 -35.10 8.25
CA VAL A 758 -20.29 -35.07 8.89
C VAL A 758 -20.41 -34.44 10.27
N ASP A 759 -20.79 -33.17 10.33
CA ASP A 759 -21.00 -32.43 11.57
C ASP A 759 -22.06 -31.31 11.38
N PRO A 760 -23.28 -31.45 11.96
CA PRO A 760 -24.36 -30.49 11.79
C PRO A 760 -24.17 -29.20 12.60
N ASP A 761 -23.18 -29.15 13.50
CA ASP A 761 -22.89 -27.98 14.34
C ASP A 761 -21.56 -27.32 13.93
N ARG A 762 -20.94 -27.76 12.82
CA ARG A 762 -19.65 -27.24 12.35
C ARG A 762 -19.73 -25.74 12.04
N PRO A 763 -18.79 -24.91 12.54
CA PRO A 763 -18.73 -23.50 12.17
C PRO A 763 -18.47 -23.31 10.68
N ILE A 764 -18.87 -22.16 10.14
CA ILE A 764 -18.51 -21.76 8.77
C ILE A 764 -17.02 -21.43 8.72
N VAL A 765 -16.29 -22.11 7.84
CA VAL A 765 -14.86 -21.91 7.56
C VAL A 765 -14.66 -21.63 6.09
N ILE A 766 -13.81 -20.65 5.79
CA ILE A 766 -13.48 -20.21 4.44
C ILE A 766 -12.06 -20.65 4.13
N TYR A 767 -11.86 -21.38 3.04
CA TYR A 767 -10.54 -21.82 2.58
C TYR A 767 -10.13 -21.09 1.32
N ALA A 768 -8.95 -20.50 1.30
CA ALA A 768 -8.43 -19.81 0.12
C ALA A 768 -6.90 -19.96 0.07
N GLY A 769 -6.39 -20.19 -1.13
CA GLY A 769 -4.96 -20.16 -1.40
C GLY A 769 -4.47 -18.75 -1.72
N SER A 770 -3.21 -18.46 -1.36
CA SER A 770 -2.59 -17.15 -1.50
C SER A 770 -1.18 -17.19 -2.09
N ALA A 771 -0.72 -16.01 -2.52
CA ALA A 771 0.60 -15.79 -3.12
C ALA A 771 1.77 -15.88 -2.11
N ASP A 772 1.49 -16.16 -0.84
CA ASP A 772 2.50 -16.46 0.18
C ASP A 772 2.86 -17.96 0.24
N GLY A 773 2.30 -18.76 -0.67
CA GLY A 773 2.58 -20.18 -0.78
C GLY A 773 1.71 -21.05 0.13
N MET A 774 0.70 -20.48 0.77
CA MET A 774 -0.13 -21.19 1.74
C MET A 774 -1.60 -21.30 1.29
N LEU A 775 -2.26 -22.35 1.76
CA LEU A 775 -3.72 -22.43 1.85
C LEU A 775 -4.15 -22.00 3.24
N HIS A 776 -4.99 -21.00 3.35
CA HIS A 776 -5.45 -20.46 4.63
C HIS A 776 -6.87 -20.92 4.95
N ALA A 777 -7.16 -21.09 6.25
CA ALA A 777 -8.49 -21.37 6.78
C ALA A 777 -8.95 -20.22 7.70
N PHE A 778 -10.03 -19.54 7.34
CA PHE A 778 -10.57 -18.40 8.07
C PHE A 778 -11.94 -18.70 8.67
N THR A 779 -12.21 -18.14 9.84
CA THR A 779 -13.54 -18.22 10.45
C THR A 779 -14.52 -17.31 9.69
N GLY A 780 -15.58 -17.87 9.10
CA GLY A 780 -16.52 -17.12 8.26
C GLY A 780 -17.21 -15.94 8.95
N SER A 781 -17.43 -16.01 10.26
CA SER A 781 -18.07 -14.91 11.01
C SER A 781 -17.14 -13.75 11.36
N THR A 782 -15.82 -13.98 11.42
CA THR A 782 -14.87 -12.99 11.95
C THR A 782 -13.71 -12.66 11.02
N GLY A 783 -13.42 -13.48 10.00
CA GLY A 783 -12.22 -13.34 9.18
C GLY A 783 -10.92 -13.70 9.90
N ALA A 784 -10.99 -14.19 11.15
CA ALA A 784 -9.80 -14.59 11.89
C ALA A 784 -9.26 -15.91 11.33
N GLU A 785 -7.96 -15.93 11.03
CA GLU A 785 -7.26 -17.14 10.60
C GLU A 785 -7.29 -18.19 11.73
N ARG A 786 -7.69 -19.41 11.38
CA ARG A 786 -7.64 -20.59 12.27
C ARG A 786 -6.29 -21.28 12.14
N TRP A 787 -5.87 -21.50 10.89
CA TRP A 787 -4.62 -22.12 10.53
C TRP A 787 -4.30 -21.87 9.05
N ALA A 788 -3.06 -22.11 8.67
CA ALA A 788 -2.61 -22.17 7.29
C ALA A 788 -1.92 -23.51 7.00
N PHE A 789 -1.91 -23.95 5.74
CA PHE A 789 -1.21 -25.13 5.26
C PHE A 789 -0.22 -24.72 4.18
N LEU A 790 1.04 -25.08 4.37
CA LEU A 790 2.14 -24.86 3.44
C LEU A 790 2.54 -26.20 2.82
N PRO A 791 2.27 -26.41 1.52
CA PRO A 791 2.70 -27.62 0.82
C PRO A 791 4.20 -27.87 0.98
N HIS A 792 4.58 -29.12 1.26
CA HIS A 792 5.96 -29.50 1.54
C HIS A 792 6.88 -29.22 0.35
N ASN A 793 6.40 -29.53 -0.85
CA ASN A 793 7.11 -29.28 -2.10
C ASN A 793 7.43 -27.79 -2.36
N LEU A 794 6.76 -26.85 -1.68
CA LEU A 794 7.01 -25.41 -1.78
C LEU A 794 8.02 -24.89 -0.75
N LEU A 795 8.33 -25.65 0.32
CA LEU A 795 9.24 -25.21 1.39
C LEU A 795 10.61 -24.78 0.85
N GLY A 796 11.18 -25.54 -0.08
CA GLY A 796 12.47 -25.21 -0.69
C GLY A 796 12.45 -23.95 -1.56
N LYS A 797 11.28 -23.54 -2.08
CA LYS A 797 11.12 -22.31 -2.88
C LYS A 797 11.03 -21.05 -2.04
N LEU A 798 10.70 -21.17 -0.75
CA LEU A 798 10.68 -20.04 0.18
C LEU A 798 12.12 -19.52 0.46
N TYR A 799 13.13 -20.36 0.27
CA TYR A 799 14.54 -20.01 0.46
C TYR A 799 15.01 -18.99 -0.59
N GLY A 800 15.22 -17.75 -0.16
CA GLY A 800 15.70 -16.65 -1.03
C GLY A 800 14.64 -16.01 -1.91
N ALA A 801 13.36 -16.36 -1.72
CA ALA A 801 12.25 -15.69 -2.39
C ALA A 801 11.90 -14.36 -1.69
N SER A 802 11.70 -13.31 -2.47
CA SER A 802 11.01 -12.10 -2.01
C SER A 802 9.52 -12.44 -1.89
N LEU A 803 9.11 -12.93 -0.72
CA LEU A 803 7.73 -13.38 -0.51
C LEU A 803 6.86 -12.18 -0.13
N LEU A 804 6.29 -11.43 -1.10
CA LEU A 804 5.25 -10.38 -0.94
C LEU A 804 5.65 -8.89 -1.04
N GLN A 805 6.83 -8.50 -1.55
CA GLN A 805 7.15 -7.05 -1.72
C GLN A 805 8.03 -6.76 -2.96
N ASP A 806 8.10 -7.70 -3.92
CA ASP A 806 8.74 -7.46 -5.22
C ASP A 806 7.67 -7.12 -6.26
N THR A 807 8.02 -6.38 -7.31
CA THR A 807 7.09 -6.09 -8.43
C THR A 807 6.71 -7.34 -9.24
N ASP A 808 7.41 -8.45 -8.99
CA ASP A 808 7.15 -9.76 -9.57
C ASP A 808 6.32 -10.66 -8.64
N MET A 809 5.43 -11.45 -9.26
CA MET A 809 4.71 -12.52 -8.57
C MET A 809 5.64 -13.45 -7.79
N PRO A 810 5.33 -13.78 -6.51
CA PRO A 810 6.13 -14.71 -5.72
C PRO A 810 6.32 -16.07 -6.41
N THR A 811 7.46 -16.72 -6.17
CA THR A 811 7.79 -18.03 -6.79
C THR A 811 7.18 -19.22 -6.07
N ALA A 812 6.76 -19.03 -4.81
CA ALA A 812 6.02 -19.99 -4.01
C ALA A 812 4.61 -19.45 -3.80
N VAL A 813 3.63 -20.00 -4.51
CA VAL A 813 2.23 -19.58 -4.44
C VAL A 813 1.32 -20.79 -4.39
N VAL A 814 0.19 -20.66 -3.72
CA VAL A 814 -0.92 -21.60 -3.81
C VAL A 814 -2.11 -20.79 -4.27
N ASP A 815 -2.21 -20.46 -5.56
CA ASP A 815 -3.24 -19.53 -6.04
C ASP A 815 -4.40 -20.23 -6.78
N ALA A 816 -4.47 -21.56 -6.74
CA ALA A 816 -5.62 -22.32 -7.26
C ALA A 816 -6.86 -22.24 -6.35
N SER A 817 -8.04 -22.40 -6.93
CA SER A 817 -9.29 -22.47 -6.16
C SER A 817 -9.47 -23.86 -5.51
N PRO A 818 -9.58 -23.94 -4.18
CA PRO A 818 -9.84 -25.22 -3.50
C PRO A 818 -11.23 -25.76 -3.84
N THR A 819 -11.32 -27.07 -3.98
CA THR A 819 -12.57 -27.81 -4.17
C THR A 819 -12.90 -28.58 -2.90
N VAL A 820 -14.12 -28.44 -2.39
CA VAL A 820 -14.56 -29.12 -1.17
C VAL A 820 -15.82 -29.94 -1.43
N ALA A 821 -15.84 -31.18 -0.93
CA ALA A 821 -17.05 -32.00 -0.93
C ALA A 821 -17.11 -32.97 0.25
N ASP A 822 -18.33 -33.34 0.65
CA ASP A 822 -18.57 -34.46 1.55
C ASP A 822 -18.47 -35.78 0.78
N MET A 823 -17.36 -36.49 0.97
CA MET A 823 -17.03 -37.71 0.25
C MET A 823 -17.19 -38.94 1.16
N MET A 824 -17.75 -40.01 0.60
CA MET A 824 -17.69 -41.34 1.21
C MET A 824 -16.31 -41.95 0.96
N VAL A 825 -15.53 -42.13 2.02
CA VAL A 825 -14.13 -42.57 2.02
C VAL A 825 -13.89 -43.60 3.13
N ASP A 826 -12.92 -44.48 2.97
CA ASP A 826 -12.48 -45.45 3.98
C ASP A 826 -11.34 -44.90 4.87
N ARG A 827 -10.60 -43.90 4.38
CA ARG A 827 -9.45 -43.30 5.07
C ARG A 827 -9.87 -42.44 6.27
N ILE A 828 -9.27 -42.71 7.43
CA ILE A 828 -9.30 -41.86 8.63
C ILE A 828 -7.86 -41.70 9.13
N GLY A 829 -7.31 -40.49 9.03
CA GLY A 829 -5.88 -40.25 9.25
C GLY A 829 -5.03 -41.11 8.30
N SER A 830 -4.08 -41.87 8.84
CA SER A 830 -3.26 -42.84 8.09
C SER A 830 -3.86 -44.26 8.01
N THR A 831 -5.10 -44.46 8.48
CA THR A 831 -5.71 -45.81 8.59
C THR A 831 -6.81 -46.07 7.57
N PHE A 832 -6.86 -47.32 7.08
CA PHE A 832 -7.94 -47.89 6.26
C PHE A 832 -8.53 -49.09 7.01
N ASP A 833 -9.76 -48.95 7.53
CA ASP A 833 -10.37 -49.96 8.41
C ASP A 833 -11.49 -50.77 7.73
N GLY A 834 -11.79 -50.48 6.46
CA GLY A 834 -12.85 -51.08 5.67
C GLY A 834 -14.25 -50.53 5.96
N ASN A 835 -14.39 -49.53 6.84
CA ASN A 835 -15.65 -48.88 7.17
C ASN A 835 -15.74 -47.49 6.55
N LYS A 836 -16.29 -47.41 5.33
CA LYS A 836 -16.53 -46.13 4.65
C LYS A 836 -17.40 -45.18 5.49
N GLN A 837 -16.94 -43.95 5.66
CA GLN A 837 -17.61 -42.86 6.37
C GLN A 837 -17.65 -41.61 5.49
N ARG A 838 -18.63 -40.73 5.75
CA ARG A 838 -18.66 -39.42 5.11
C ARG A 838 -17.68 -38.50 5.82
N ARG A 839 -16.82 -37.85 5.03
CA ARG A 839 -15.81 -36.89 5.48
C ARG A 839 -15.84 -35.68 4.55
N THR A 840 -15.54 -34.50 5.07
CA THR A 840 -15.41 -33.30 4.23
C THR A 840 -13.97 -33.19 3.75
N ILE A 841 -13.75 -33.33 2.46
CA ILE A 841 -12.42 -33.37 1.84
C ILE A 841 -12.20 -32.07 1.06
N LEU A 842 -11.05 -31.46 1.26
CA LEU A 842 -10.53 -30.37 0.44
C LEU A 842 -9.47 -30.92 -0.51
N LEU A 843 -9.60 -30.58 -1.78
CA LEU A 843 -8.65 -30.88 -2.85
C LEU A 843 -8.27 -29.57 -3.52
N SER A 844 -6.98 -29.35 -3.76
CA SER A 844 -6.54 -28.18 -4.51
C SER A 844 -5.32 -28.51 -5.35
N ALA A 845 -5.18 -27.80 -6.46
CA ALA A 845 -3.88 -27.64 -7.12
C ALA A 845 -3.09 -26.53 -6.41
N GLU A 846 -1.84 -26.32 -6.83
CA GLU A 846 -1.02 -25.19 -6.36
C GLU A 846 -1.08 -23.97 -7.30
N GLY A 847 -1.84 -24.05 -8.38
CA GLY A 847 -1.98 -22.94 -9.32
C GLY A 847 -0.70 -22.74 -10.13
N SER A 848 -0.16 -21.53 -10.09
CA SER A 848 1.10 -21.14 -10.75
C SER A 848 2.35 -21.50 -9.94
N GLY A 849 2.19 -21.96 -8.69
CA GLY A 849 3.31 -22.25 -7.79
C GLY A 849 4.09 -23.50 -8.13
N ASN A 850 3.42 -24.59 -8.52
CA ASN A 850 4.07 -25.83 -8.94
C ASN A 850 3.11 -26.77 -9.69
N HIS A 851 3.63 -27.93 -10.12
CA HIS A 851 2.88 -28.95 -10.87
C HIS A 851 2.30 -30.04 -9.96
N TYR A 852 1.66 -29.63 -8.87
CA TYR A 852 1.17 -30.54 -7.81
C TYR A 852 -0.30 -30.30 -7.49
N VAL A 853 -0.93 -31.35 -6.96
CA VAL A 853 -2.25 -31.35 -6.33
C VAL A 853 -2.14 -31.96 -4.95
N PHE A 854 -2.94 -31.49 -4.00
CA PHE A 854 -2.96 -32.01 -2.64
C PHE A 854 -4.38 -32.19 -2.14
N ALA A 855 -4.56 -33.17 -1.25
CA ALA A 855 -5.84 -33.43 -0.58
C ALA A 855 -5.68 -33.41 0.94
N MET A 856 -6.73 -33.00 1.63
CA MET A 856 -6.81 -32.99 3.09
C MET A 856 -8.23 -33.27 3.59
N ASP A 857 -8.34 -33.95 4.73
CA ASP A 857 -9.58 -34.09 5.48
C ASP A 857 -9.76 -32.89 6.41
N ILE A 858 -10.81 -32.11 6.14
CA ILE A 858 -11.22 -30.93 6.91
C ILE A 858 -12.57 -31.15 7.61
N SER A 859 -12.89 -32.42 7.92
CA SER A 859 -14.09 -32.76 8.68
C SER A 859 -14.11 -32.06 10.04
N ASP A 860 -12.96 -32.02 10.72
CA ASP A 860 -12.74 -31.19 11.90
C ASP A 860 -12.04 -29.89 11.46
N PRO A 861 -12.70 -28.73 11.58
CA PRO A 861 -12.13 -27.46 11.14
C PRO A 861 -10.93 -26.99 11.97
N ASP A 862 -10.71 -27.55 13.16
CA ASP A 862 -9.61 -27.18 14.05
C ASP A 862 -8.45 -28.20 14.01
N ASP A 863 -8.66 -29.33 13.32
CA ASP A 863 -7.66 -30.40 13.17
C ASP A 863 -7.61 -30.94 11.72
N PRO A 864 -7.13 -30.13 10.75
CA PRO A 864 -7.00 -30.57 9.36
C PRO A 864 -5.98 -31.70 9.22
N GLN A 865 -6.31 -32.74 8.43
CA GLN A 865 -5.39 -33.85 8.14
C GLN A 865 -4.98 -33.82 6.68
N PRO A 866 -3.79 -33.31 6.32
CA PRO A 866 -3.25 -33.49 4.98
C PRO A 866 -3.09 -34.98 4.69
N TRP A 867 -3.46 -35.39 3.48
CA TRP A 867 -3.48 -36.80 3.09
C TRP A 867 -2.33 -37.18 2.17
N TRP A 868 -2.06 -36.35 1.18
CA TRP A 868 -1.02 -36.54 0.18
C TRP A 868 -0.82 -35.25 -0.62
N GLU A 869 0.37 -35.13 -1.22
CA GLU A 869 0.72 -34.21 -2.31
C GLU A 869 1.15 -35.08 -3.49
N ALA A 870 0.58 -34.86 -4.68
CA ALA A 870 0.78 -35.71 -5.84
C ALA A 870 1.12 -34.89 -7.10
N THR A 871 1.99 -35.46 -7.92
CA THR A 871 2.31 -34.99 -9.27
C THR A 871 2.38 -36.18 -10.22
N ALA A 872 2.33 -35.93 -11.53
CA ALA A 872 2.36 -36.97 -12.55
C ALA A 872 3.27 -36.59 -13.73
N THR A 873 3.59 -37.59 -14.56
CA THR A 873 4.46 -37.37 -15.73
C THR A 873 3.81 -36.37 -16.70
N ASN A 874 4.57 -35.33 -17.09
CA ASN A 874 4.14 -34.21 -17.95
C ASN A 874 3.03 -33.31 -17.36
N MET A 875 2.69 -33.47 -16.08
CA MET A 875 1.72 -32.63 -15.40
C MET A 875 2.25 -31.20 -15.32
N GLY A 876 1.43 -30.25 -15.75
CA GLY A 876 1.75 -28.83 -15.70
C GLY A 876 1.01 -28.12 -14.56
N TYR A 877 0.76 -26.83 -14.73
CA TYR A 877 0.01 -26.00 -13.80
C TYR A 877 -1.50 -26.20 -13.96
N ALA A 878 -2.24 -25.99 -12.88
CA ALA A 878 -3.70 -26.11 -12.83
C ALA A 878 -4.29 -25.14 -11.80
N TYR A 879 -5.35 -24.42 -12.17
CA TYR A 879 -6.01 -23.48 -11.26
C TYR A 879 -7.18 -24.06 -10.48
N ARG A 880 -7.72 -25.22 -10.87
CA ARG A 880 -8.91 -25.82 -10.26
C ARG A 880 -8.88 -27.35 -10.36
N THR A 881 -9.68 -28.00 -9.52
CA THR A 881 -9.84 -29.46 -9.49
C THR A 881 -11.31 -29.85 -9.42
N SER A 882 -11.62 -31.13 -9.57
CA SER A 882 -12.95 -31.67 -9.26
C SER A 882 -12.82 -33.03 -8.57
N MET A 883 -13.83 -33.44 -7.80
CA MET A 883 -13.83 -34.73 -7.12
C MET A 883 -15.19 -35.42 -7.18
N GLY A 884 -15.18 -36.75 -7.23
CA GLY A 884 -16.40 -37.55 -7.30
C GLY A 884 -16.13 -39.04 -7.15
N HIS A 885 -17.18 -39.85 -7.12
CA HIS A 885 -17.05 -41.30 -7.08
C HIS A 885 -17.06 -41.89 -8.49
N ILE A 886 -16.15 -42.82 -8.78
CA ILE A 886 -16.09 -43.56 -10.05
C ILE A 886 -16.15 -45.06 -9.83
N LYS A 887 -16.58 -45.79 -10.85
CA LYS A 887 -16.61 -47.25 -10.85
C LYS A 887 -15.41 -47.82 -11.60
N VAL A 888 -14.39 -48.23 -10.86
CA VAL A 888 -13.17 -48.83 -11.41
C VAL A 888 -13.33 -50.35 -11.45
N CYS A 889 -13.00 -50.99 -12.59
CA CYS A 889 -13.08 -52.44 -12.75
C CYS A 889 -11.71 -53.06 -13.07
N ASP A 890 -11.42 -54.22 -12.49
CA ASP A 890 -10.23 -55.00 -12.85
C ASP A 890 -10.40 -55.72 -14.21
N VAL A 891 -9.34 -56.40 -14.66
CA VAL A 891 -9.34 -57.17 -15.93
C VAL A 891 -10.33 -58.35 -15.96
N ASN A 892 -10.96 -58.70 -14.83
CA ASN A 892 -11.94 -59.76 -14.70
C ASN A 892 -13.36 -59.23 -14.49
N ASP A 893 -13.61 -57.94 -14.73
CA ASP A 893 -14.87 -57.23 -14.48
C ASP A 893 -15.30 -57.20 -13.00
N ASN A 894 -14.35 -57.31 -12.06
CA ASN A 894 -14.63 -57.03 -10.65
C ASN A 894 -14.55 -55.51 -10.44
N CYS A 895 -15.71 -54.88 -10.25
CA CYS A 895 -15.82 -53.43 -10.13
C CYS A 895 -15.98 -52.98 -8.67
N GLU A 896 -15.33 -51.88 -8.34
CA GLU A 896 -15.44 -51.17 -7.07
C GLU A 896 -15.71 -49.68 -7.31
N VAL A 897 -16.53 -49.08 -6.42
CA VAL A 897 -16.71 -47.62 -6.41
C VAL A 897 -15.63 -47.00 -5.53
N LYS A 898 -14.84 -46.11 -6.14
CA LYS A 898 -13.72 -45.39 -5.51
C LYS A 898 -13.93 -43.88 -5.59
N ALA A 899 -13.41 -43.16 -4.61
CA ALA A 899 -13.34 -41.71 -4.67
C ALA A 899 -12.16 -41.29 -5.55
N ALA A 900 -12.35 -40.31 -6.42
CA ALA A 900 -11.34 -39.84 -7.37
C ALA A 900 -11.23 -38.32 -7.36
N ALA A 901 -10.00 -37.84 -7.50
CA ALA A 901 -9.64 -36.45 -7.77
C ALA A 901 -9.32 -36.30 -9.26
N PHE A 902 -9.85 -35.26 -9.90
CA PHE A 902 -9.62 -34.94 -11.31
C PHE A 902 -9.00 -33.56 -11.46
N VAL A 903 -8.05 -33.46 -12.39
CA VAL A 903 -7.37 -32.19 -12.69
C VAL A 903 -7.02 -32.13 -14.17
N SER A 904 -7.22 -30.95 -14.76
CA SER A 904 -6.74 -30.62 -16.11
C SER A 904 -5.54 -29.69 -15.97
N THR A 905 -4.46 -29.96 -16.70
CA THR A 905 -3.26 -29.12 -16.67
C THR A 905 -2.81 -28.76 -18.08
N ASN A 906 -2.01 -27.70 -18.20
CA ASN A 906 -1.21 -27.50 -19.40
C ASN A 906 -0.08 -28.55 -19.46
N TYR A 907 0.67 -28.58 -20.55
CA TYR A 907 1.71 -29.59 -20.75
C TYR A 907 3.08 -29.08 -20.26
N GLN A 908 3.73 -29.76 -19.31
CA GLN A 908 5.00 -29.29 -18.74
C GLN A 908 6.12 -29.13 -19.78
N ALA A 909 6.23 -30.08 -20.72
CA ALA A 909 7.33 -30.18 -21.67
C ALA A 909 6.86 -30.01 -23.13
N GLY A 910 6.15 -28.91 -23.44
CA GLY A 910 5.55 -28.69 -24.77
C GLY A 910 4.25 -27.90 -24.70
N THR A 911 3.35 -28.13 -25.66
CA THR A 911 2.02 -27.51 -25.72
C THR A 911 0.95 -28.57 -25.82
N GLY A 912 -0.07 -28.49 -24.97
CA GLY A 912 -1.15 -29.48 -24.94
C GLY A 912 -2.04 -29.37 -23.70
N ILE A 913 -3.03 -30.25 -23.66
CA ILE A 913 -3.84 -30.52 -22.46
C ILE A 913 -3.44 -31.87 -21.89
N GLN A 914 -3.36 -31.94 -20.56
CA GLN A 914 -3.31 -33.17 -19.80
C GLN A 914 -4.52 -33.22 -18.85
N VAL A 915 -5.09 -34.41 -18.67
CA VAL A 915 -6.16 -34.66 -17.71
C VAL A 915 -5.79 -35.90 -16.91
N TYR A 916 -5.85 -35.80 -15.59
CA TYR A 916 -5.49 -36.88 -14.67
C TYR A 916 -6.67 -37.24 -13.77
N ALA A 917 -6.73 -38.52 -13.39
CA ALA A 917 -7.53 -38.97 -12.26
C ALA A 917 -6.62 -39.66 -11.23
N PHE A 918 -6.71 -39.22 -9.98
CA PHE A 918 -6.01 -39.80 -8.84
C PHE A 918 -7.01 -40.47 -7.89
N ASP A 919 -6.59 -41.52 -7.20
CA ASP A 919 -7.30 -42.06 -6.05
C ASP A 919 -7.33 -40.98 -4.96
N LEU A 920 -8.53 -40.53 -4.58
CA LEU A 920 -8.67 -39.42 -3.63
C LEU A 920 -8.09 -39.78 -2.25
N GLU A 921 -8.05 -41.06 -1.90
CA GLU A 921 -7.61 -41.51 -0.57
C GLU A 921 -6.09 -41.73 -0.51
N THR A 922 -5.42 -42.01 -1.63
CA THR A 922 -3.98 -42.33 -1.65
C THR A 922 -3.11 -41.40 -2.48
N GLY A 923 -3.68 -40.65 -3.43
CA GLY A 923 -2.92 -39.83 -4.38
C GLY A 923 -2.34 -40.63 -5.56
N ASP A 924 -2.64 -41.93 -5.66
CA ASP A 924 -2.15 -42.77 -6.77
C ASP A 924 -2.88 -42.44 -8.08
N GLU A 925 -2.14 -42.34 -9.19
CA GLU A 925 -2.75 -42.13 -10.51
C GLU A 925 -3.59 -43.36 -10.93
N PHE A 926 -4.88 -43.16 -11.22
CA PHE A 926 -5.71 -44.15 -11.91
C PHE A 926 -5.43 -44.16 -13.41
N TRP A 927 -5.43 -42.97 -14.02
CA TRP A 927 -5.22 -42.80 -15.44
C TRP A 927 -4.82 -41.36 -15.78
N SER A 928 -4.26 -41.19 -16.97
CA SER A 928 -3.97 -39.91 -17.61
C SER A 928 -4.42 -39.91 -19.06
N PHE A 929 -4.84 -38.73 -19.53
CA PHE A 929 -5.18 -38.44 -20.91
C PHE A 929 -4.41 -37.21 -21.38
N GLY A 930 -3.88 -37.26 -22.60
CA GLY A 930 -3.06 -36.17 -23.11
C GLY A 930 -3.23 -35.93 -24.60
N GLN A 931 -3.29 -34.66 -24.99
CA GLN A 931 -3.34 -34.24 -26.38
C GLN A 931 -2.47 -33.01 -26.62
N SER A 932 -1.50 -33.15 -27.53
CA SER A 932 -0.67 -32.03 -27.96
C SER A 932 -1.49 -31.02 -28.78
N TYR A 933 -1.04 -29.77 -28.73
CA TYR A 933 -1.53 -28.73 -29.62
C TYR A 933 -0.62 -28.62 -30.85
N GLY A 934 -1.19 -28.23 -31.99
CA GLY A 934 -0.46 -27.72 -33.13
C GLY A 934 -0.02 -26.26 -32.97
N SER A 935 -0.59 -25.54 -31.99
CA SER A 935 -0.19 -24.19 -31.61
C SER A 935 0.99 -24.18 -30.63
N THR A 936 1.65 -23.02 -30.49
CA THR A 936 2.75 -22.80 -29.54
C THR A 936 2.29 -22.23 -28.21
N SER A 937 1.00 -21.99 -28.01
CA SER A 937 0.46 -21.47 -26.75
C SER A 937 0.16 -22.62 -25.79
N ASN A 938 0.44 -22.42 -24.50
CA ASN A 938 0.32 -23.45 -23.46
C ASN A 938 -0.28 -22.86 -22.17
N GLU A 939 -1.36 -22.10 -22.32
CA GLU A 939 -2.12 -21.53 -21.21
C GLU A 939 -2.79 -22.63 -20.35
N ILE A 940 -3.08 -22.30 -19.10
CA ILE A 940 -3.61 -23.25 -18.10
C ILE A 940 -5.10 -23.49 -18.37
N PRO A 941 -5.55 -24.74 -18.62
CA PRO A 941 -6.96 -25.06 -18.74
C PRO A 941 -7.67 -25.03 -17.39
N ASP A 942 -8.98 -24.75 -17.40
CA ASP A 942 -9.83 -24.81 -16.21
C ASP A 942 -10.21 -26.26 -15.83
N ALA A 943 -10.89 -26.41 -14.68
CA ALA A 943 -11.23 -27.71 -14.12
C ALA A 943 -12.03 -28.61 -15.08
N PRO A 944 -11.77 -29.93 -15.05
CA PRO A 944 -12.62 -30.90 -15.71
C PRO A 944 -13.99 -30.98 -15.03
N VAL A 945 -15.05 -31.11 -15.81
CA VAL A 945 -16.44 -31.11 -15.34
C VAL A 945 -16.99 -32.52 -15.29
N LEU A 946 -17.52 -32.93 -14.15
CA LEU A 946 -18.01 -34.28 -13.91
C LEU A 946 -19.45 -34.44 -14.39
N VAL A 947 -19.74 -35.56 -15.06
CA VAL A 947 -21.07 -35.89 -15.58
C VAL A 947 -21.53 -37.22 -15.01
N ASP A 948 -22.51 -37.16 -14.12
CA ASP A 948 -23.35 -38.28 -13.70
C ASP A 948 -24.63 -38.24 -14.56
N LYS A 949 -24.75 -39.16 -15.52
CA LYS A 949 -25.81 -39.16 -16.52
C LYS A 949 -27.09 -39.80 -15.98
N ASP A 950 -26.99 -40.79 -15.11
CA ASP A 950 -28.14 -41.55 -14.61
C ASP A 950 -28.58 -41.17 -13.18
N GLY A 951 -27.83 -40.28 -12.53
CA GLY A 951 -28.14 -39.71 -11.23
C GLY A 951 -27.91 -40.68 -10.07
N ASP A 952 -27.06 -41.69 -10.25
CA ASP A 952 -26.77 -42.69 -9.22
C ASP A 952 -25.67 -42.28 -8.23
N GLY A 953 -25.04 -41.12 -8.44
CA GLY A 953 -23.95 -40.59 -7.64
C GLY A 953 -22.56 -41.11 -8.05
N VAL A 954 -22.47 -41.88 -9.13
CA VAL A 954 -21.22 -42.32 -9.75
C VAL A 954 -21.02 -41.57 -11.06
N ILE A 955 -19.85 -40.97 -11.22
CA ILE A 955 -19.51 -40.21 -12.42
C ILE A 955 -19.29 -41.17 -13.59
N ASP A 956 -20.02 -40.95 -14.69
CA ASP A 956 -19.91 -41.72 -15.92
C ASP A 956 -18.80 -41.19 -16.84
N SER A 957 -18.72 -39.86 -16.96
CA SER A 957 -17.77 -39.21 -17.85
C SER A 957 -17.28 -37.88 -17.32
N VAL A 958 -16.11 -37.48 -17.81
CA VAL A 958 -15.42 -36.24 -17.46
C VAL A 958 -15.29 -35.40 -18.73
N LEU A 959 -15.73 -34.14 -18.67
CA LEU A 959 -15.57 -33.19 -19.76
C LEU A 959 -14.34 -32.32 -19.52
N ALA A 960 -13.48 -32.19 -20.52
CA ALA A 960 -12.31 -31.32 -20.48
C ALA A 960 -12.24 -30.47 -21.74
N ALA A 961 -12.22 -29.15 -21.57
CA ALA A 961 -12.10 -28.18 -22.64
C ALA A 961 -10.64 -27.75 -22.83
N ASP A 962 -10.25 -27.37 -24.04
CA ASP A 962 -8.86 -27.02 -24.31
C ASP A 962 -8.62 -25.81 -25.24
N MET A 963 -7.34 -25.45 -25.34
CA MET A 963 -6.86 -24.24 -26.03
C MET A 963 -6.93 -24.33 -27.56
N GLU A 964 -7.33 -25.48 -28.12
CA GLU A 964 -7.64 -25.63 -29.56
C GLU A 964 -9.15 -25.62 -29.84
N GLY A 965 -9.97 -25.30 -28.84
CA GLY A 965 -11.43 -25.30 -28.98
C GLY A 965 -12.01 -26.71 -29.09
N ARG A 966 -11.33 -27.71 -28.51
CA ARG A 966 -11.81 -29.08 -28.40
C ARG A 966 -12.47 -29.27 -27.04
N LEU A 967 -13.64 -29.89 -27.05
CA LEU A 967 -14.29 -30.41 -25.85
C LEU A 967 -14.17 -31.93 -25.87
N TRP A 968 -13.44 -32.48 -24.92
CA TRP A 968 -13.25 -33.91 -24.74
C TRP A 968 -14.30 -34.45 -23.78
N GLN A 969 -14.82 -35.65 -24.08
CA GLN A 969 -15.61 -36.44 -23.13
C GLN A 969 -14.88 -37.75 -22.89
N LEU A 970 -14.35 -37.89 -21.68
CA LEU A 970 -13.54 -39.02 -21.26
C LEU A 970 -14.39 -39.94 -20.38
N ASP A 971 -14.20 -41.24 -20.53
CA ASP A 971 -14.72 -42.24 -19.59
C ASP A 971 -14.11 -42.00 -18.20
N ALA A 972 -14.93 -41.83 -17.17
CA ALA A 972 -14.45 -41.42 -15.85
C ALA A 972 -13.54 -42.45 -15.17
N ALA A 973 -13.71 -43.74 -15.50
CA ALA A 973 -12.95 -44.83 -14.90
C ALA A 973 -11.63 -45.11 -15.64
N THR A 974 -11.53 -44.79 -16.93
CA THR A 974 -10.39 -45.18 -17.78
C THR A 974 -9.67 -44.02 -18.47
N GLY A 975 -10.22 -42.81 -18.44
CA GLY A 975 -9.64 -41.62 -19.08
C GLY A 975 -9.67 -41.64 -20.61
N LYS A 976 -10.25 -42.68 -21.21
CA LYS A 976 -10.31 -42.81 -22.67
C LYS A 976 -11.38 -41.89 -23.22
N SER A 977 -11.09 -41.18 -24.30
CA SER A 977 -12.16 -40.51 -25.04
C SER A 977 -13.23 -41.51 -25.44
N LEU A 978 -14.49 -41.15 -25.19
CA LEU A 978 -15.65 -41.92 -25.62
C LEU A 978 -15.82 -41.92 -27.15
N TYR A 979 -15.03 -41.11 -27.87
CA TYR A 979 -15.08 -40.96 -29.31
C TYR A 979 -13.72 -41.20 -29.96
N GLY A 980 -13.76 -41.81 -31.15
CA GLY A 980 -12.56 -42.20 -31.88
C GLY A 980 -11.99 -43.54 -31.43
N THR A 981 -10.67 -43.67 -31.50
CA THR A 981 -9.93 -44.86 -31.06
C THR A 981 -8.88 -44.46 -30.04
N THR A 982 -8.34 -45.40 -29.26
CA THR A 982 -7.27 -45.08 -28.30
C THR A 982 -6.04 -44.43 -28.96
N GLU A 983 -5.68 -44.84 -30.17
CA GLU A 983 -4.55 -44.26 -30.94
C GLU A 983 -4.90 -42.95 -31.65
N SER A 984 -6.18 -42.61 -31.75
CA SER A 984 -6.68 -41.42 -32.42
C SER A 984 -7.99 -41.00 -31.76
N PRO A 985 -7.91 -40.47 -30.52
CA PRO A 985 -9.09 -40.02 -29.80
C PRO A 985 -9.70 -38.83 -30.54
N GLN A 986 -11.02 -38.68 -30.40
CA GLN A 986 -11.76 -37.55 -30.99
C GLN A 986 -12.49 -36.79 -29.88
N PRO A 987 -12.67 -35.46 -30.01
CA PRO A 987 -13.47 -34.70 -29.07
C PRO A 987 -14.97 -34.98 -29.28
N VAL A 988 -15.78 -34.70 -28.24
CA VAL A 988 -17.25 -34.71 -28.37
C VAL A 988 -17.73 -33.53 -29.21
N TYR A 989 -16.98 -32.41 -29.18
CA TYR A 989 -17.23 -31.24 -29.99
C TYR A 989 -15.92 -30.52 -30.33
N GLN A 990 -15.82 -30.02 -31.57
CA GLN A 990 -14.73 -29.17 -32.03
C GLN A 990 -15.33 -27.87 -32.55
N VAL A 991 -14.91 -26.74 -31.98
CA VAL A 991 -15.31 -25.42 -32.48
C VAL A 991 -14.85 -25.27 -33.93
N ASN A 992 -15.78 -24.86 -34.80
CA ASN A 992 -15.51 -24.60 -36.20
C ASN A 992 -16.23 -23.33 -36.66
N VAL A 993 -15.45 -22.26 -36.86
CA VAL A 993 -15.98 -20.97 -37.33
C VAL A 993 -15.52 -20.76 -38.77
N GLY A 994 -16.46 -20.86 -39.71
CA GLY A 994 -16.19 -20.62 -41.13
C GLY A 994 -15.16 -21.58 -41.76
N GLY A 995 -15.01 -22.80 -41.24
CA GLY A 995 -14.00 -23.78 -41.66
C GLY A 995 -12.70 -23.74 -40.86
N THR A 996 -12.58 -22.84 -39.88
CA THR A 996 -11.39 -22.68 -39.04
C THR A 996 -11.63 -23.36 -37.69
N THR A 997 -10.73 -24.28 -37.31
CA THR A 997 -10.82 -25.05 -36.05
C THR A 997 -9.78 -24.63 -35.01
N THR A 998 -9.04 -23.56 -35.26
CA THR A 998 -7.98 -23.04 -34.37
C THR A 998 -8.21 -21.57 -34.07
N GLY A 999 -7.69 -21.06 -32.95
CA GLY A 999 -7.83 -19.65 -32.58
C GLY A 999 -9.16 -19.31 -31.90
N TYR A 1000 -9.90 -20.33 -31.47
CA TYR A 1000 -11.13 -20.22 -30.66
C TYR A 1000 -11.01 -21.12 -29.42
N PRO A 1001 -10.06 -20.83 -28.50
CA PRO A 1001 -9.84 -21.62 -27.29
C PRO A 1001 -11.09 -21.62 -26.41
N ILE A 1002 -11.30 -22.70 -25.66
CA ILE A 1002 -12.32 -22.78 -24.60
C ILE A 1002 -11.54 -22.81 -23.27
N GLY A 1003 -11.32 -21.65 -22.67
CA GLY A 1003 -10.46 -21.53 -21.49
C GLY A 1003 -11.16 -21.68 -20.15
N SER A 1004 -12.47 -21.39 -20.05
CA SER A 1004 -13.25 -21.61 -18.82
C SER A 1004 -13.97 -22.96 -18.81
N SER A 1005 -14.25 -23.50 -17.61
CA SER A 1005 -14.98 -24.76 -17.48
C SER A 1005 -16.38 -24.64 -18.11
N PRO A 1006 -16.81 -25.61 -18.93
CA PRO A 1006 -18.18 -25.67 -19.44
C PRO A 1006 -19.20 -25.83 -18.33
N ALA A 1007 -20.39 -25.29 -18.51
CA ALA A 1007 -21.51 -25.58 -17.63
C ALA A 1007 -22.32 -26.76 -18.16
N VAL A 1008 -22.60 -27.75 -17.29
CA VAL A 1008 -23.36 -28.94 -17.63
C VAL A 1008 -24.70 -28.93 -16.92
N TYR A 1009 -25.75 -29.35 -17.63
CA TYR A 1009 -27.06 -29.57 -17.06
C TYR A 1009 -27.60 -30.92 -17.51
N VAL A 1010 -27.84 -31.81 -16.54
CA VAL A 1010 -28.39 -33.15 -16.79
C VAL A 1010 -29.89 -33.12 -16.53
N CYS A 1011 -30.65 -33.38 -17.58
CA CYS A 1011 -32.11 -33.39 -17.58
C CYS A 1011 -32.67 -34.77 -17.25
N ASP A 1012 -33.93 -34.79 -16.79
CA ASP A 1012 -34.70 -36.01 -16.55
C ASP A 1012 -34.61 -36.97 -17.77
N GLY A 1013 -34.26 -38.23 -17.51
CA GLY A 1013 -34.05 -39.22 -18.57
C GLY A 1013 -32.63 -39.29 -19.12
N GLY A 1014 -31.67 -38.60 -18.50
CA GLY A 1014 -30.24 -38.68 -18.79
C GLY A 1014 -29.80 -37.88 -20.02
N HIS A 1015 -30.52 -36.79 -20.32
CA HIS A 1015 -30.15 -35.86 -21.37
C HIS A 1015 -29.06 -34.90 -20.85
N VAL A 1016 -27.94 -34.77 -21.57
CA VAL A 1016 -26.78 -33.99 -21.11
C VAL A 1016 -26.58 -32.78 -22.01
N LEU A 1017 -26.85 -31.60 -21.47
CA LEU A 1017 -26.67 -30.31 -22.14
C LEU A 1017 -25.39 -29.65 -21.63
N VAL A 1018 -24.61 -29.06 -22.54
CA VAL A 1018 -23.33 -28.42 -22.24
C VAL A 1018 -23.28 -27.03 -22.86
N PHE A 1019 -22.84 -26.04 -22.08
CA PHE A 1019 -22.76 -24.65 -22.46
C PHE A 1019 -21.36 -24.10 -22.19
N PHE A 1020 -20.78 -23.38 -23.13
CA PHE A 1020 -19.43 -22.82 -23.01
C PHE A 1020 -19.25 -21.64 -23.96
N GLY A 1021 -18.17 -20.89 -23.77
CA GLY A 1021 -17.78 -19.81 -24.66
C GLY A 1021 -16.37 -20.00 -25.20
N THR A 1022 -16.01 -19.21 -26.21
CA THR A 1022 -14.70 -19.26 -26.86
C THR A 1022 -13.96 -17.93 -26.75
N GLY A 1023 -12.65 -17.97 -27.01
CA GLY A 1023 -11.78 -16.80 -26.97
C GLY A 1023 -11.20 -16.50 -25.59
N GLY A 1024 -11.63 -17.21 -24.54
CA GLY A 1024 -11.15 -17.04 -23.16
C GLY A 1024 -9.73 -17.54 -22.92
N ALA A 1025 -8.77 -17.02 -23.66
CA ALA A 1025 -7.35 -17.26 -23.49
C ALA A 1025 -6.60 -16.04 -24.03
N ASP A 1026 -5.54 -15.62 -23.38
CA ASP A 1026 -4.90 -14.33 -23.69
C ASP A 1026 -4.19 -14.32 -25.05
N PHE A 1027 -3.73 -15.48 -25.49
CA PHE A 1027 -3.18 -15.61 -26.84
C PHE A 1027 -4.25 -15.51 -27.95
N ALA A 1028 -5.54 -15.52 -27.62
CA ALA A 1028 -6.62 -15.41 -28.59
C ALA A 1028 -6.66 -14.00 -29.18
N SER A 1029 -6.60 -13.91 -30.51
CA SER A 1029 -6.57 -12.63 -31.24
C SER A 1029 -7.82 -11.79 -30.98
N ASP A 1030 -7.64 -10.54 -30.56
CA ASP A 1030 -8.71 -9.54 -30.45
C ASP A 1030 -9.37 -9.19 -31.80
N SER A 1031 -8.78 -9.62 -32.91
CA SER A 1031 -9.40 -9.47 -34.24
C SER A 1031 -10.45 -10.56 -34.54
N ASN A 1032 -10.56 -11.59 -33.69
CA ASN A 1032 -11.56 -12.64 -33.82
C ASN A 1032 -12.78 -12.33 -32.95
N SER A 1033 -13.96 -12.74 -33.39
CA SER A 1033 -15.14 -12.79 -32.53
C SER A 1033 -15.15 -14.09 -31.73
N GLY A 1034 -15.29 -14.01 -30.42
CA GLY A 1034 -15.64 -15.18 -29.61
C GLY A 1034 -17.04 -15.70 -29.93
N HIS A 1035 -17.39 -16.84 -29.35
CA HIS A 1035 -18.68 -17.49 -29.57
C HIS A 1035 -19.22 -18.05 -28.26
N ILE A 1036 -20.53 -17.94 -28.05
CA ILE A 1036 -21.25 -18.67 -27.00
C ILE A 1036 -21.99 -19.84 -27.64
N ILE A 1037 -21.74 -21.05 -27.14
CA ILE A 1037 -22.20 -22.29 -27.76
C ILE A 1037 -22.94 -23.15 -26.73
N GLY A 1038 -24.08 -23.70 -27.15
CA GLY A 1038 -24.82 -24.73 -26.42
C GLY A 1038 -24.93 -26.00 -27.25
N ILE A 1039 -24.67 -27.17 -26.65
CA ILE A 1039 -24.75 -28.47 -27.31
C ILE A 1039 -25.51 -29.50 -26.46
N ASP A 1040 -26.14 -30.46 -27.12
CA ASP A 1040 -26.75 -31.65 -26.53
C ASP A 1040 -25.92 -32.88 -26.93
N ILE A 1041 -25.18 -33.43 -25.95
CA ILE A 1041 -24.29 -34.58 -26.15
C ILE A 1041 -24.96 -35.92 -25.79
N THR A 1042 -26.27 -35.93 -25.54
CA THR A 1042 -27.02 -37.12 -25.10
C THR A 1042 -26.83 -38.32 -26.02
N ASN A 1043 -26.79 -38.05 -27.34
CA ASN A 1043 -26.74 -39.05 -28.41
C ASN A 1043 -25.35 -39.21 -29.06
N GLY A 1044 -24.30 -38.67 -28.43
CA GLY A 1044 -22.92 -38.78 -28.90
C GLY A 1044 -22.31 -37.47 -29.37
N ALA A 1045 -21.21 -37.57 -30.13
CA ALA A 1045 -20.47 -36.42 -30.65
C ALA A 1045 -21.33 -35.51 -31.53
N VAL A 1046 -21.12 -34.20 -31.36
CA VAL A 1046 -21.86 -33.13 -32.02
C VAL A 1046 -20.94 -32.46 -33.05
N THR A 1047 -21.39 -32.36 -34.28
CA THR A 1047 -20.70 -31.59 -35.33
C THR A 1047 -21.14 -30.14 -35.27
N SER A 1048 -20.21 -29.19 -35.38
CA SER A 1048 -20.56 -27.76 -35.46
C SER A 1048 -21.50 -27.46 -36.63
N GLY A 1049 -22.56 -26.69 -36.38
CA GLY A 1049 -23.67 -26.45 -37.32
C GLY A 1049 -24.54 -27.69 -37.63
N GLY A 1050 -24.33 -28.80 -36.91
CA GLY A 1050 -24.99 -30.08 -37.11
C GLY A 1050 -26.12 -30.36 -36.13
N THR A 1051 -26.65 -31.59 -36.16
CA THR A 1051 -27.64 -32.05 -35.18
C THR A 1051 -26.98 -32.20 -33.81
N GLY A 1052 -27.59 -31.61 -32.78
CA GLY A 1052 -27.06 -31.57 -31.42
C GLY A 1052 -26.44 -30.22 -31.03
N GLU A 1053 -26.15 -29.33 -31.98
CA GLU A 1053 -25.82 -27.93 -31.66
C GLU A 1053 -27.12 -27.17 -31.42
N LEU A 1054 -27.32 -26.70 -30.18
CA LEU A 1054 -28.53 -26.00 -29.75
C LEU A 1054 -28.53 -24.56 -30.25
N PHE A 1055 -27.41 -23.88 -30.04
CA PHE A 1055 -27.15 -22.53 -30.54
C PHE A 1055 -25.64 -22.27 -30.62
N ASN A 1056 -25.27 -21.33 -31.47
CA ASN A 1056 -23.93 -20.79 -31.61
C ASN A 1056 -24.07 -19.29 -31.92
N TYR A 1057 -23.84 -18.46 -30.90
CA TYR A 1057 -23.97 -17.02 -30.97
C TYR A 1057 -22.59 -16.38 -31.11
N THR A 1058 -22.42 -15.53 -32.13
CA THR A 1058 -21.17 -14.78 -32.36
C THR A 1058 -21.13 -13.55 -31.46
N LEU A 1059 -20.06 -13.41 -30.68
CA LEU A 1059 -19.78 -12.25 -29.85
C LEU A 1059 -19.20 -11.09 -30.68
N ASP A 1060 -19.08 -9.91 -30.08
CA ASP A 1060 -18.41 -8.79 -30.73
C ASP A 1060 -16.92 -9.11 -31.02
N VAL A 1061 -16.33 -8.39 -31.97
CA VAL A 1061 -14.92 -8.56 -32.32
C VAL A 1061 -14.06 -8.22 -31.10
N GLY A 1062 -13.24 -9.16 -30.65
CA GLY A 1062 -12.38 -9.03 -29.46
C GLY A 1062 -13.06 -9.39 -28.14
N GLU A 1063 -14.34 -9.77 -28.17
CA GLU A 1063 -15.07 -10.20 -26.98
C GLU A 1063 -14.81 -11.70 -26.70
N LYS A 1064 -14.42 -11.99 -25.46
CA LYS A 1064 -13.92 -13.28 -24.96
C LYS A 1064 -14.70 -13.73 -23.72
N LEU A 1065 -14.73 -15.04 -23.44
CA LEU A 1065 -15.37 -15.60 -22.24
C LEU A 1065 -14.34 -16.24 -21.30
N TYR A 1066 -13.98 -15.55 -20.22
CA TYR A 1066 -12.98 -16.01 -19.22
C TYR A 1066 -13.58 -16.68 -17.97
N ALA A 1067 -14.89 -16.54 -17.75
CA ALA A 1067 -15.60 -17.11 -16.62
C ALA A 1067 -16.50 -18.28 -17.06
N SER A 1068 -16.74 -19.24 -16.18
CA SER A 1068 -17.67 -20.34 -16.46
C SER A 1068 -19.10 -19.82 -16.62
N PRO A 1069 -19.91 -20.37 -17.53
CA PRO A 1069 -21.32 -20.02 -17.62
C PRO A 1069 -22.11 -20.49 -16.39
N ILE A 1070 -23.21 -19.81 -16.11
CA ILE A 1070 -24.15 -20.22 -15.07
C ILE A 1070 -25.39 -20.79 -15.75
N VAL A 1071 -25.81 -22.00 -15.33
CA VAL A 1071 -27.03 -22.63 -15.80
C VAL A 1071 -28.07 -22.62 -14.69
N THR A 1072 -29.20 -21.96 -14.95
CA THR A 1072 -30.40 -22.01 -14.09
C THR A 1072 -31.46 -22.86 -14.77
N LYS A 1073 -32.57 -23.16 -14.09
CA LYS A 1073 -33.68 -23.89 -14.72
C LYS A 1073 -34.21 -23.24 -16.01
N ASN A 1074 -34.14 -21.91 -16.11
CA ASN A 1074 -34.85 -21.15 -17.15
C ASN A 1074 -33.93 -20.35 -18.09
N ALA A 1075 -32.63 -20.29 -17.81
CA ALA A 1075 -31.70 -19.46 -18.55
C ALA A 1075 -30.25 -19.91 -18.33
N VAL A 1076 -29.41 -19.66 -19.33
CA VAL A 1076 -27.95 -19.74 -19.22
C VAL A 1076 -27.39 -18.32 -19.29
N ILE A 1077 -26.48 -18.00 -18.38
CA ILE A 1077 -25.91 -16.66 -18.21
C ILE A 1077 -24.41 -16.72 -18.46
N PHE A 1078 -23.89 -15.78 -19.24
CA PHE A 1078 -22.49 -15.71 -19.63
C PHE A 1078 -21.96 -14.31 -19.33
N GLY A 1079 -20.82 -14.23 -18.63
CA GLY A 1079 -20.04 -13.02 -18.46
C GLY A 1079 -18.88 -13.01 -19.44
N THR A 1080 -18.77 -11.95 -20.23
CA THR A 1080 -17.72 -11.77 -21.23
C THR A 1080 -16.87 -10.54 -20.90
N ALA A 1081 -15.68 -10.48 -21.49
CA ALA A 1081 -14.74 -9.36 -21.37
C ALA A 1081 -14.00 -9.14 -22.69
N PHE A 1082 -13.34 -7.99 -22.83
CA PHE A 1082 -12.39 -7.70 -23.92
C PHE A 1082 -10.97 -7.72 -23.38
N GLY A 1083 -9.95 -7.77 -24.25
CA GLY A 1083 -8.53 -7.72 -23.87
C GLY A 1083 -8.03 -9.01 -23.22
N ASP A 1084 -6.94 -8.90 -22.46
CA ASP A 1084 -6.24 -10.04 -21.83
C ASP A 1084 -6.56 -10.13 -20.32
N ARG A 1085 -6.25 -11.27 -19.67
CA ARG A 1085 -6.53 -11.52 -18.24
C ARG A 1085 -5.25 -11.66 -17.41
N GLU A 1086 -4.19 -12.20 -17.98
CA GLU A 1086 -2.93 -12.58 -17.33
C GLU A 1086 -1.74 -11.74 -17.84
N THR A 1087 -1.92 -10.42 -17.91
CA THR A 1087 -0.79 -9.51 -18.16
C THR A 1087 0.09 -9.38 -16.92
N THR A 1088 1.37 -9.05 -17.13
CA THR A 1088 2.34 -8.82 -16.05
C THR A 1088 1.94 -7.64 -15.17
N ASP A 1089 1.34 -6.59 -15.75
CA ASP A 1089 0.82 -5.42 -15.03
C ASP A 1089 -0.71 -5.39 -15.14
N PRO A 1090 -1.44 -5.79 -14.09
CA PRO A 1090 -2.90 -5.77 -14.06
C PRO A 1090 -3.51 -4.38 -14.32
N ASN A 1091 -2.77 -3.27 -14.15
CA ASN A 1091 -3.27 -1.93 -14.51
C ASN A 1091 -3.51 -1.79 -16.02
N SER A 1092 -2.72 -2.46 -16.84
CA SER A 1092 -2.93 -2.48 -18.28
C SER A 1092 -4.25 -3.17 -18.68
N ASP A 1093 -4.78 -4.01 -17.80
CA ASP A 1093 -6.00 -4.77 -18.03
C ASP A 1093 -7.30 -4.02 -17.69
N ILE A 1094 -7.25 -2.83 -17.12
CA ILE A 1094 -8.45 -2.14 -16.59
C ILE A 1094 -8.74 -0.81 -17.27
N SER A 1095 -8.12 -0.49 -18.41
CA SER A 1095 -8.36 0.80 -19.09
C SER A 1095 -9.87 1.06 -19.28
N ASP A 1096 -10.33 2.28 -18.98
CA ASP A 1096 -11.75 2.71 -19.00
C ASP A 1096 -12.48 2.49 -20.34
N SER A 1097 -11.75 2.06 -21.37
CA SER A 1097 -12.27 1.78 -22.71
C SER A 1097 -12.73 0.33 -22.95
N GLN A 1098 -12.44 -0.62 -22.04
CA GLN A 1098 -12.76 -2.04 -22.22
C GLN A 1098 -13.87 -2.49 -21.25
N SER A 1099 -15.10 -2.62 -21.77
CA SER A 1099 -16.30 -3.02 -21.00
C SER A 1099 -16.70 -4.46 -21.30
N GLY A 1100 -16.87 -5.30 -20.28
CA GLY A 1100 -17.44 -6.64 -20.42
C GLY A 1100 -18.95 -6.62 -20.66
N LYS A 1101 -19.55 -7.77 -20.96
CA LYS A 1101 -21.01 -7.88 -21.16
C LYS A 1101 -21.61 -9.08 -20.46
N ILE A 1102 -22.92 -8.99 -20.27
CA ILE A 1102 -23.71 -10.06 -19.67
C ILE A 1102 -24.76 -10.50 -20.68
N HIS A 1103 -24.58 -11.73 -21.14
CA HIS A 1103 -25.46 -12.37 -22.10
C HIS A 1103 -26.34 -13.38 -21.38
N ILE A 1104 -27.63 -13.36 -21.69
CA ILE A 1104 -28.59 -14.33 -21.20
C ILE A 1104 -29.21 -15.05 -22.38
N VAL A 1105 -29.12 -16.38 -22.38
CA VAL A 1105 -29.77 -17.25 -23.35
C VAL A 1105 -30.92 -17.98 -22.66
N LYS A 1106 -32.14 -17.79 -23.18
CA LYS A 1106 -33.36 -18.42 -22.64
C LYS A 1106 -33.88 -19.45 -23.63
N PRO A 1107 -34.33 -20.64 -23.22
CA PRO A 1107 -35.06 -21.52 -24.13
C PRO A 1107 -36.46 -20.94 -24.42
N VAL A 1108 -36.97 -21.13 -25.64
CA VAL A 1108 -38.35 -20.73 -26.05
C VAL A 1108 -39.42 -21.43 -25.21
N SER A 1109 -39.12 -22.64 -24.71
CA SER A 1109 -39.97 -23.41 -23.79
C SER A 1109 -40.06 -22.81 -22.38
N GLY A 1110 -39.12 -21.93 -22.00
CA GLY A 1110 -38.98 -21.39 -20.65
C GLY A 1110 -38.35 -22.37 -19.64
N ASP A 1111 -37.96 -23.57 -20.06
CA ASP A 1111 -37.27 -24.58 -19.25
C ASP A 1111 -36.16 -25.23 -20.08
N ILE A 1112 -34.92 -25.24 -19.55
CA ILE A 1112 -33.74 -25.74 -20.24
C ILE A 1112 -33.88 -27.21 -20.66
N CYS A 1113 -34.63 -28.01 -19.90
CA CYS A 1113 -34.86 -29.42 -20.24
C CYS A 1113 -35.96 -29.65 -21.28
N TYR A 1114 -36.92 -28.73 -21.42
CA TYR A 1114 -37.98 -28.86 -22.43
C TYR A 1114 -37.57 -28.39 -23.81
N ALA A 1115 -36.38 -27.79 -23.93
CA ALA A 1115 -35.79 -27.35 -25.20
C ALA A 1115 -35.08 -28.48 -25.99
N SER A 1116 -35.06 -29.70 -25.43
CA SER A 1116 -34.67 -30.91 -26.14
C SER A 1116 -35.87 -31.85 -26.14
N GLY A 1117 -36.68 -31.78 -27.20
CA GLY A 1117 -37.94 -32.51 -27.29
C GLY A 1117 -37.81 -33.98 -26.86
N CYS A 1118 -38.54 -34.36 -25.80
CA CYS A 1118 -38.94 -35.72 -25.47
C CYS A 1118 -39.84 -36.38 -26.55
N GLY A 1119 -39.62 -36.07 -27.83
CA GLY A 1119 -40.39 -36.57 -28.95
C GLY A 1119 -40.03 -35.96 -30.29
N GLY A 1120 -38.92 -36.40 -30.89
CA GLY A 1120 -38.78 -36.53 -32.35
C GLY A 1120 -38.47 -35.27 -33.18
N ASN A 1121 -37.34 -35.34 -33.88
CA ASN A 1121 -36.97 -34.59 -35.09
C ASN A 1121 -36.89 -33.05 -35.01
N GLY A 1122 -35.78 -32.57 -34.44
CA GLY A 1122 -34.93 -31.48 -34.94
C GLY A 1122 -35.57 -30.19 -35.47
N GLN A 1123 -35.64 -29.16 -34.62
CA GLN A 1123 -35.15 -27.78 -34.89
C GLN A 1123 -35.36 -26.88 -33.65
N SER A 1124 -34.24 -26.43 -33.06
CA SER A 1124 -34.01 -25.20 -32.28
C SER A 1124 -35.15 -24.67 -31.37
N ASP A 1125 -35.29 -25.21 -30.16
CA ASP A 1125 -35.99 -24.53 -29.06
C ASP A 1125 -35.16 -23.37 -28.47
N TYR A 1126 -33.89 -23.25 -28.86
CA TYR A 1126 -33.05 -22.07 -28.66
C TYR A 1126 -32.93 -21.35 -30.00
N ASN A 1127 -33.50 -20.15 -30.13
CA ASN A 1127 -33.31 -19.33 -31.33
C ASN A 1127 -32.63 -18.01 -30.98
N ASP A 1128 -32.08 -17.33 -31.96
CA ASP A 1128 -31.32 -16.08 -31.73
C ASP A 1128 -32.15 -15.00 -31.03
N SER A 1129 -33.49 -14.97 -31.21
CA SER A 1129 -34.36 -14.04 -30.48
C SER A 1129 -34.48 -14.30 -28.97
N SER A 1130 -33.90 -15.40 -28.48
CA SER A 1130 -33.89 -15.76 -27.07
C SER A 1130 -32.57 -15.44 -26.36
N HIS A 1131 -31.57 -14.97 -27.13
CA HIS A 1131 -30.38 -14.32 -26.62
C HIS A 1131 -30.67 -12.83 -26.38
N GLU A 1132 -30.31 -12.35 -25.20
CA GLU A 1132 -30.46 -10.96 -24.80
C GLU A 1132 -29.17 -10.49 -24.11
N VAL A 1133 -28.64 -9.34 -24.54
CA VAL A 1133 -27.62 -8.60 -23.77
C VAL A 1133 -28.37 -7.73 -22.77
N VAL A 1134 -28.16 -7.96 -21.48
CA VAL A 1134 -28.91 -7.29 -20.42
C VAL A 1134 -28.18 -6.10 -19.80
N SER A 1135 -26.85 -6.05 -19.93
CA SER A 1135 -26.03 -4.94 -19.47
C SER A 1135 -24.63 -4.95 -20.09
N ASP A 1136 -24.11 -3.74 -20.33
CA ASP A 1136 -22.69 -3.50 -20.48
C ASP A 1136 -22.08 -3.27 -19.09
N VAL A 1137 -20.94 -3.89 -18.82
CA VAL A 1137 -20.22 -3.81 -17.56
C VAL A 1137 -18.98 -2.96 -17.78
N SER A 1138 -18.81 -1.86 -17.05
CA SER A 1138 -17.63 -0.97 -17.17
C SER A 1138 -16.33 -1.57 -16.62
N ALA A 1139 -16.22 -2.90 -16.61
CA ALA A 1139 -15.08 -3.67 -16.13
C ALA A 1139 -15.07 -5.09 -16.74
N LYS A 1140 -13.92 -5.77 -16.70
CA LYS A 1140 -13.77 -7.16 -17.15
C LYS A 1140 -14.38 -8.11 -16.12
N VAL A 1141 -15.32 -8.97 -16.52
CA VAL A 1141 -15.90 -10.00 -15.65
C VAL A 1141 -14.90 -11.15 -15.48
N THR A 1142 -14.46 -11.40 -14.24
CA THR A 1142 -13.41 -12.40 -13.91
C THR A 1142 -13.97 -13.66 -13.24
N GLY A 1143 -15.19 -13.58 -12.71
CA GLY A 1143 -15.82 -14.68 -12.00
C GLY A 1143 -17.34 -14.60 -12.01
N SER A 1144 -17.99 -15.74 -11.79
CA SER A 1144 -19.44 -15.87 -11.78
C SER A 1144 -19.87 -16.91 -10.75
N TYR A 1145 -20.94 -16.63 -10.02
CA TYR A 1145 -21.54 -17.51 -9.04
C TYR A 1145 -23.06 -17.41 -9.08
N ALA A 1146 -23.77 -18.49 -8.75
CA ALA A 1146 -25.21 -18.44 -8.58
C ALA A 1146 -25.69 -19.39 -7.50
N GLU A 1147 -26.58 -18.88 -6.66
CA GLU A 1147 -27.28 -19.67 -5.65
C GLU A 1147 -28.73 -19.19 -5.51
N GLY A 1148 -29.65 -20.14 -5.49
CA GLY A 1148 -31.09 -19.86 -5.49
C GLY A 1148 -31.56 -19.11 -6.75
N ASN A 1149 -32.19 -17.94 -6.56
CA ASN A 1149 -32.68 -17.08 -7.65
C ASN A 1149 -31.73 -15.91 -7.95
N GLN A 1150 -30.49 -15.98 -7.48
CA GLN A 1150 -29.53 -14.89 -7.58
C GLN A 1150 -28.28 -15.32 -8.34
N VAL A 1151 -27.76 -14.41 -9.15
CA VAL A 1151 -26.53 -14.57 -9.92
C VAL A 1151 -25.62 -13.40 -9.58
N ILE A 1152 -24.36 -13.66 -9.29
CA ILE A 1152 -23.37 -12.66 -8.91
C ILE A 1152 -22.14 -12.82 -9.79
N LEU A 1153 -21.57 -11.71 -10.22
CA LEU A 1153 -20.37 -11.65 -11.04
C LEU A 1153 -19.33 -10.80 -10.34
N GLY A 1154 -18.08 -11.27 -10.33
CA GLY A 1154 -16.93 -10.47 -9.91
C GLY A 1154 -16.28 -9.80 -11.13
N THR A 1155 -15.76 -8.60 -10.95
CA THR A 1155 -15.00 -7.89 -11.98
C THR A 1155 -13.57 -7.61 -11.53
N MET A 1156 -12.67 -7.45 -12.50
CA MET A 1156 -11.23 -7.32 -12.27
C MET A 1156 -10.85 -6.12 -11.42
N ASP A 1157 -11.62 -5.03 -11.51
CA ASP A 1157 -11.49 -3.81 -10.71
C ASP A 1157 -12.17 -3.91 -9.33
N GLY A 1158 -12.50 -5.13 -8.88
CA GLY A 1158 -13.02 -5.41 -7.55
C GLY A 1158 -14.54 -5.20 -7.38
N LYS A 1159 -15.30 -4.92 -8.45
CA LYS A 1159 -16.76 -4.75 -8.33
C LYS A 1159 -17.46 -6.11 -8.26
N ILE A 1160 -18.55 -6.15 -7.50
CA ILE A 1160 -19.45 -7.29 -7.43
C ILE A 1160 -20.80 -6.87 -8.00
N ILE A 1161 -21.28 -7.59 -9.01
CA ILE A 1161 -22.53 -7.31 -9.72
C ILE A 1161 -23.55 -8.39 -9.41
N ARG A 1162 -24.74 -8.00 -8.97
CA ARG A 1162 -25.83 -8.92 -8.59
C ARG A 1162 -27.00 -8.87 -9.58
N PHE A 1163 -27.63 -10.01 -9.80
CA PHE A 1163 -28.82 -10.24 -10.63
C PHE A 1163 -29.86 -11.05 -9.87
N GLY A 1164 -31.12 -10.59 -9.81
CA GLY A 1164 -32.25 -11.30 -9.16
C GLY A 1164 -32.99 -10.43 -8.13
N LYS A 1165 -34.22 -10.81 -7.73
CA LYS A 1165 -35.03 -10.06 -6.73
C LYS A 1165 -35.30 -10.91 -5.48
N ASP A 1166 -35.23 -10.26 -4.31
CA ASP A 1166 -35.69 -10.83 -3.03
C ASP A 1166 -37.22 -10.93 -2.94
N LYS A 1167 -37.68 -11.99 -2.25
CA LYS A 1167 -39.09 -12.34 -2.04
C LYS A 1167 -39.80 -11.29 -1.19
N GLU A 1168 -41.00 -10.87 -1.60
CA GLU A 1168 -42.03 -10.46 -0.64
C GLU A 1168 -43.41 -11.09 -0.85
N ASP A 1169 -43.78 -11.61 -2.03
CA ASP A 1169 -45.14 -12.13 -2.24
C ASP A 1169 -45.15 -13.55 -2.81
N GLY A 1170 -45.73 -14.49 -2.06
CA GLY A 1170 -45.82 -15.92 -2.37
C GLY A 1170 -46.68 -16.29 -3.60
N ASN A 1171 -46.44 -15.69 -4.76
CA ASN A 1171 -47.01 -16.07 -6.05
C ASN A 1171 -45.91 -16.37 -7.07
N ASN A 1172 -46.12 -17.40 -7.87
CA ASN A 1172 -45.22 -17.86 -8.93
C ASN A 1172 -44.80 -16.73 -9.88
N LEU A 1173 -43.51 -16.75 -10.21
CA LEU A 1173 -42.77 -15.91 -11.15
C LEU A 1173 -43.56 -15.56 -12.42
N ALA A 1174 -43.67 -14.26 -12.74
CA ALA A 1174 -43.92 -13.79 -14.09
C ALA A 1174 -42.60 -13.27 -14.70
N PRO A 1175 -42.23 -13.64 -15.96
CA PRO A 1175 -40.84 -13.56 -16.43
C PRO A 1175 -40.42 -12.21 -17.07
N SER A 1176 -40.99 -11.07 -16.66
CA SER A 1176 -40.90 -9.83 -17.46
C SER A 1176 -40.58 -8.52 -16.72
N GLU A 1177 -40.11 -8.55 -15.46
CA GLU A 1177 -39.93 -7.31 -14.69
C GLU A 1177 -38.48 -7.07 -14.26
N ARG A 1178 -37.82 -6.17 -15.00
CA ARG A 1178 -36.64 -5.33 -14.73
C ARG A 1178 -35.56 -5.90 -13.80
N VAL A 1179 -34.43 -6.22 -14.43
CA VAL A 1179 -33.12 -6.45 -13.81
C VAL A 1179 -32.58 -5.10 -13.32
N ASN A 1180 -32.30 -4.96 -12.03
CA ASN A 1180 -31.46 -3.88 -11.52
C ASN A 1180 -30.01 -4.37 -11.60
N ILE A 1181 -29.18 -3.65 -12.36
CA ILE A 1181 -27.72 -3.82 -12.36
C ILE A 1181 -27.18 -2.69 -11.49
N GLU A 1182 -26.46 -3.05 -10.44
CA GLU A 1182 -25.81 -2.10 -9.54
C GLU A 1182 -24.31 -2.37 -9.57
N PHE A 1183 -23.55 -1.30 -9.81
CA PHE A 1183 -22.09 -1.27 -9.84
C PHE A 1183 -21.61 -0.71 -8.52
N TRP A 1184 -20.49 -1.21 -8.02
CA TRP A 1184 -20.04 -0.74 -6.71
C TRP A 1184 -18.51 -0.70 -6.59
N ARG A 1185 -17.97 0.50 -6.37
CA ARG A 1185 -16.59 0.82 -5.94
C ARG A 1185 -16.60 2.14 -5.18
N ASP A 1186 -17.11 2.17 -3.95
CA ASP A 1186 -17.03 3.34 -3.04
C ASP A 1186 -17.01 2.85 -1.57
N PHE A 1187 -15.93 2.20 -1.10
CA PHE A 1187 -15.76 1.83 0.33
C PHE A 1187 -14.84 2.83 1.01
#